data_AF-A0A0J9T9G3-F1
#
_entry.id   AF-A0A0J9T9G3-F1
#
_cell.length_a   1.000
_cell.length_b   1.000
_cell.length_c   1.000
_cell.angle_alpha   90.00
_cell.angle_beta   90.00
_cell.angle_gamma   90.00
#
_symmetry.space_group_name_H-M   'P 1'
#
loop_
_entity.id
_entity.type
_entity.pdbx_description
1 polymer ?
#
loop_
_entity_poly.entity_id
_entity_poly.type
_entity_poly.pdbx_seq_one_letter_code
_entity_poly.pdbx_strand_id
1 'polypeptide(L)'
;MSSNKRKSKKVNLLKDQMFLTKKYVDMNDPIYDSEIEDENCFYTVVNAEEIEYSQKVSEMKTKMFEDMNILSFEDFEKKCDTLINNFFVSYNFQEFIEDLKELNVKKYNDFLVLQLIKKSFDKDDECQINVSCLLNVLNITKLINPEQVHRAFEKVLLSLDDIKLDCPLCYEIFLKYVRFSTLDNVVDKNYILKLPTGFFDTLDLDNWDEKELATQNSKESDHAVDKDSELAQKKEAEGAEKAGCPNGVVSTNGALSTNGVVSTNGTLPTNGALPTNGTLPTNGVASTQLDENHMYAQNLENVEEKKKVKDEMWKDTMLWVLDLNMKQIQKEKKEFKQKSRDFLVDFFNDGDTNEVIEFLNNTNSLFHYEFIRISIIESFSKNNICRKYISYLLDNLCETYYFKSDIIIAFIRIIGYIDDYEIDFPQAKEMVCKFLLRCIYDDVLYPAFLSDIYKLHIGGMTGMMICNKTQQRIHNKKKLNLNNINYIWDEDDTYEKMKLKRKINNTLLEYFYSYIDEQEFYLHIDEFLPLYHDLCNYVVKKMFVLNVDINNDLSLSFKLVDHLMSKNFISEKNVEGGVMEVMNSLKDIMLDIPKYPEEFLKILNYLHERKYISQATFDGASKEIAAFGMGFLPPKLNTFLIQSTPVVIIYLPQLTLCKKEKDTFTHK
;
A
#
# COMPACT_ATOMS: atom_id res chain seq x y z
N MET A 1 -42.84 48.79 -20.81
CA MET A 1 -41.48 49.36 -20.75
C MET A 1 -41.14 49.68 -19.31
N SER A 2 -40.25 48.91 -18.69
CA SER A 2 -39.29 49.32 -17.64
C SER A 2 -38.82 48.09 -16.85
N SER A 3 -37.74 47.45 -17.31
CA SER A 3 -36.86 46.63 -16.43
C SER A 3 -35.61 46.20 -17.19
N ASN A 4 -34.56 47.02 -17.16
CA ASN A 4 -33.17 46.55 -17.37
C ASN A 4 -32.13 47.60 -16.97
N LYS A 5 -32.08 47.95 -15.68
CA LYS A 5 -30.94 48.68 -15.10
C LYS A 5 -30.61 48.11 -13.72
N ARG A 6 -29.99 46.92 -13.67
CA ARG A 6 -29.33 46.41 -12.45
C ARG A 6 -28.24 45.34 -12.67
N LYS A 7 -27.72 45.17 -13.90
CA LYS A 7 -26.64 44.21 -14.19
C LYS A 7 -25.23 44.80 -14.31
N SER A 8 -25.05 46.13 -14.24
CA SER A 8 -23.74 46.76 -14.45
C SER A 8 -22.90 47.01 -13.19
N LYS A 9 -23.36 46.64 -11.99
CA LYS A 9 -22.58 46.85 -10.73
C LYS A 9 -21.81 45.64 -10.22
N LYS A 10 -22.03 44.42 -10.74
CA LYS A 10 -21.28 43.21 -10.31
C LYS A 10 -19.99 42.94 -11.08
N VAL A 11 -19.79 43.57 -12.24
CA VAL A 11 -18.59 43.35 -13.08
C VAL A 11 -17.36 44.13 -12.55
N ASN A 12 -17.55 45.18 -11.75
CA ASN A 12 -16.44 45.97 -11.23
C ASN A 12 -15.81 45.42 -9.93
N LEU A 13 -16.49 44.55 -9.17
CA LEU A 13 -15.88 43.97 -7.94
C LEU A 13 -14.82 42.89 -8.26
N LEU A 14 -14.99 42.17 -9.38
CA LEU A 14 -14.06 41.13 -9.83
C LEU A 14 -12.77 41.71 -10.42
N LYS A 15 -12.84 42.89 -11.06
CA LYS A 15 -11.63 43.57 -11.55
C LYS A 15 -10.78 44.11 -10.39
N ASP A 16 -11.39 44.64 -9.34
CA ASP A 16 -10.66 45.21 -8.20
C ASP A 16 -10.05 44.13 -7.29
N GLN A 17 -10.59 42.90 -7.27
CA GLN A 17 -9.99 41.76 -6.55
C GLN A 17 -8.81 41.10 -7.29
N MET A 18 -8.71 41.26 -8.61
CA MET A 18 -7.56 40.77 -9.39
C MET A 18 -6.32 41.67 -9.31
N PHE A 19 -6.44 42.87 -8.73
CA PHE A 19 -5.34 43.82 -8.52
C PHE A 19 -4.97 44.03 -7.04
N LEU A 20 -5.22 43.03 -6.17
CA LEU A 20 -4.50 42.95 -4.91
C LEU A 20 -3.03 42.64 -5.22
N THR A 21 -2.27 43.73 -5.33
CA THR A 21 -0.83 43.78 -5.47
C THR A 21 -0.16 42.74 -4.56
N LYS A 22 0.49 41.74 -5.17
CA LYS A 22 1.56 40.97 -4.53
C LYS A 22 2.49 42.00 -3.87
N LYS A 23 2.64 41.97 -2.55
CA LYS A 23 3.77 42.63 -1.90
C LYS A 23 5.01 41.95 -2.46
N TYR A 24 5.78 42.67 -3.26
CA TYR A 24 7.07 42.21 -3.76
C TYR A 24 7.95 41.89 -2.55
N VAL A 25 8.28 40.62 -2.40
CA VAL A 25 9.39 40.14 -1.58
C VAL A 25 10.68 40.55 -2.30
N ASP A 26 11.71 40.89 -1.54
CA ASP A 26 12.97 41.50 -2.00
C ASP A 26 13.60 40.73 -3.18
N MET A 27 13.60 41.34 -4.37
CA MET A 27 14.12 40.73 -5.60
C MET A 27 15.65 40.66 -5.67
N ASN A 28 16.36 41.06 -4.62
CA ASN A 28 17.82 40.97 -4.56
C ASN A 28 18.31 39.82 -3.66
N ASP A 29 17.47 38.86 -3.28
CA ASP A 29 17.92 37.67 -2.56
C ASP A 29 18.63 36.70 -3.53
N PRO A 30 19.96 36.48 -3.41
CA PRO A 30 20.72 35.63 -4.32
C PRO A 30 20.40 34.12 -4.17
N ILE A 31 19.56 33.74 -3.21
CA ILE A 31 19.17 32.35 -2.93
C ILE A 31 17.76 32.05 -3.46
N TYR A 32 16.99 33.07 -3.88
CA TYR A 32 15.61 32.89 -4.33
C TYR A 32 15.53 32.59 -5.83
N ASP A 33 15.25 31.33 -6.18
CA ASP A 33 14.99 30.86 -7.54
C ASP A 33 13.48 30.60 -7.72
N SER A 34 12.80 31.50 -8.42
CA SER A 34 11.35 31.43 -8.64
C SER A 34 10.91 30.30 -9.59
N GLU A 35 11.83 29.61 -10.25
CA GLU A 35 11.50 28.52 -11.19
C GLU A 35 11.53 27.13 -10.52
N ILE A 36 12.13 27.02 -9.32
CA ILE A 36 12.30 25.73 -8.62
C ILE A 36 11.13 25.43 -7.66
N GLU A 37 10.39 26.44 -7.17
CA GLU A 37 9.33 26.24 -6.17
C GLU A 37 7.92 25.93 -6.75
N ASP A 38 7.66 26.23 -8.02
CA ASP A 38 6.30 26.12 -8.59
C ASP A 38 5.94 24.71 -9.10
N GLU A 39 6.90 23.82 -9.40
CA GLU A 39 6.60 22.47 -9.90
C GLU A 39 6.24 21.44 -8.81
N ASN A 40 6.60 21.71 -7.54
CA ASN A 40 6.30 20.83 -6.40
C ASN A 40 5.28 21.41 -5.42
N CYS A 41 4.67 22.54 -5.73
CA CYS A 41 3.66 23.14 -4.87
C CYS A 41 2.30 22.46 -5.10
N PHE A 42 1.98 21.43 -4.32
CA PHE A 42 0.61 20.95 -4.14
C PHE A 42 -0.20 22.00 -3.37
N TYR A 43 -0.55 23.13 -4.01
CA TYR A 43 -1.57 24.00 -3.45
C TYR A 43 -2.94 23.32 -3.59
N THR A 44 -3.60 23.08 -2.47
CA THR A 44 -5.05 22.94 -2.47
C THR A 44 -5.60 24.28 -2.93
N VAL A 45 -6.01 24.40 -4.20
CA VAL A 45 -6.86 25.53 -4.61
C VAL A 45 -8.14 25.36 -3.83
N VAL A 46 -8.21 26.03 -2.69
CA VAL A 46 -9.43 26.15 -1.90
C VAL A 46 -10.35 27.05 -2.71
N ASN A 47 -11.06 26.47 -3.67
CA ASN A 47 -12.11 27.17 -4.35
C ASN A 47 -13.22 27.40 -3.32
N ALA A 48 -13.34 28.64 -2.85
CA ALA A 48 -14.32 29.03 -1.85
C ALA A 48 -15.75 28.61 -2.25
N GLU A 49 -16.04 28.59 -3.55
CA GLU A 49 -17.33 28.13 -4.09
C GLU A 49 -17.51 26.60 -3.96
N GLU A 50 -16.44 25.81 -4.13
CA GLU A 50 -16.48 24.35 -3.90
C GLU A 50 -16.55 24.00 -2.42
N ILE A 51 -15.88 24.75 -1.54
CA ILE A 51 -16.05 24.59 -0.08
C ILE A 51 -17.48 24.96 0.32
N GLU A 52 -18.00 26.09 -0.13
CA GLU A 52 -19.37 26.50 0.18
C GLU A 52 -20.40 25.49 -0.37
N TYR A 53 -20.16 24.94 -1.56
CA TYR A 53 -20.98 23.86 -2.11
C TYR A 53 -20.85 22.56 -1.30
N SER A 54 -19.63 22.16 -0.94
CA SER A 54 -19.37 20.98 -0.12
C SER A 54 -19.99 21.09 1.26
N GLN A 55 -19.90 22.26 1.90
CA GLN A 55 -20.56 22.58 3.17
C GLN A 55 -22.08 22.50 3.03
N LYS A 56 -22.68 23.10 1.98
CA LYS A 56 -24.12 22.97 1.72
C LYS A 56 -24.56 21.53 1.45
N VAL A 57 -23.77 20.75 0.73
CA VAL A 57 -24.04 19.32 0.48
C VAL A 57 -23.90 18.52 1.77
N SER A 58 -22.92 18.85 2.62
CA SER A 58 -22.73 18.25 3.93
C SER A 58 -23.93 18.56 4.83
N GLU A 59 -24.33 19.83 4.94
CA GLU A 59 -25.53 20.26 5.67
C GLU A 59 -26.81 19.59 5.15
N MET A 60 -26.97 19.44 3.83
CA MET A 60 -28.10 18.72 3.24
C MET A 60 -28.05 17.22 3.55
N LYS A 61 -26.87 16.59 3.47
CA LYS A 61 -26.68 15.19 3.88
C LYS A 61 -27.02 15.01 5.35
N THR A 62 -26.50 15.87 6.22
CA THR A 62 -26.78 15.85 7.66
C THR A 62 -28.28 15.96 7.93
N LYS A 63 -28.99 16.89 7.26
CA LYS A 63 -30.46 16.97 7.33
C LYS A 63 -31.18 15.72 6.81
N MET A 64 -30.72 15.13 5.72
CA MET A 64 -31.28 13.87 5.21
C MET A 64 -30.99 12.68 6.14
N PHE A 65 -29.86 12.70 6.87
CA PHE A 65 -29.53 11.69 7.88
C PHE A 65 -30.31 11.89 9.19
N GLU A 66 -30.61 13.14 9.56
CA GLU A 66 -31.56 13.49 10.62
C GLU A 66 -32.95 12.92 10.30
N ASP A 67 -33.41 13.04 9.04
CA ASP A 67 -34.68 12.47 8.57
C ASP A 67 -34.69 10.92 8.58
N MET A 68 -33.51 10.29 8.53
CA MET A 68 -33.31 8.82 8.58
C MET A 68 -32.89 8.30 9.97
N ASN A 69 -32.80 9.17 10.98
CA ASN A 69 -32.40 8.85 12.35
C ASN A 69 -31.02 8.16 12.46
N ILE A 70 -30.07 8.48 11.56
CA ILE A 70 -28.70 7.94 11.56
C ILE A 70 -27.77 9.00 12.14
N LEU A 71 -27.12 8.69 13.28
CA LEU A 71 -26.15 9.59 13.92
C LEU A 71 -24.99 9.92 12.96
N SER A 72 -24.66 11.22 12.84
CA SER A 72 -23.48 11.69 12.10
C SER A 72 -22.18 11.24 12.78
N PHE A 73 -21.05 11.29 12.08
CA PHE A 73 -19.77 10.94 12.70
C PHE A 73 -19.37 11.98 13.74
N GLU A 74 -19.54 13.27 13.44
CA GLU A 74 -19.22 14.38 14.35
C GLU A 74 -20.06 14.34 15.64
N ASP A 75 -21.33 13.95 15.56
CA ASP A 75 -22.15 13.76 16.76
C ASP A 75 -21.78 12.50 17.52
N PHE A 76 -21.36 11.44 16.81
CA PHE A 76 -20.82 10.24 17.45
C PHE A 76 -19.54 10.55 18.22
N GLU A 77 -18.61 11.34 17.67
CA GLU A 77 -17.37 11.72 18.36
C GLU A 77 -17.65 12.41 19.72
N LYS A 78 -18.58 13.36 19.75
CA LYS A 78 -18.97 14.06 20.99
C LYS A 78 -19.61 13.13 22.02
N LYS A 79 -20.51 12.24 21.58
CA LYS A 79 -21.17 11.27 22.46
C LYS A 79 -20.19 10.21 22.95
N CYS A 80 -19.28 9.77 22.09
CA CYS A 80 -18.18 8.85 22.39
C CYS A 80 -17.30 9.41 23.51
N ASP A 81 -16.92 10.68 23.44
CA ASP A 81 -16.12 11.31 24.49
C ASP A 81 -16.84 11.32 25.85
N THR A 82 -18.14 11.61 25.85
CA THR A 82 -18.95 11.61 27.08
C THR A 82 -19.04 10.21 27.68
N LEU A 83 -19.30 9.21 26.83
CA LEU A 83 -19.41 7.80 27.18
C LEU A 83 -18.11 7.25 27.79
N ILE A 84 -16.95 7.58 27.20
CA ILE A 84 -15.63 7.19 27.73
C ILE A 84 -15.36 7.87 29.07
N ASN A 85 -15.60 9.18 29.18
CA ASN A 85 -15.34 9.93 30.41
C ASN A 85 -16.20 9.42 31.57
N ASN A 86 -17.48 9.10 31.33
CA ASN A 86 -18.36 8.51 32.34
C ASN A 86 -17.82 7.14 32.80
N PHE A 87 -17.39 6.30 31.86
CA PHE A 87 -16.81 4.99 32.19
C PHE A 87 -15.51 5.11 32.99
N PHE A 88 -14.65 6.07 32.70
CA PHE A 88 -13.42 6.29 33.47
C PHE A 88 -13.66 6.79 34.89
N VAL A 89 -14.86 7.32 35.18
CA VAL A 89 -15.26 7.73 36.54
C VAL A 89 -15.95 6.60 37.29
N SER A 90 -16.81 5.82 36.61
CA SER A 90 -17.67 4.83 37.27
C SER A 90 -17.22 3.38 37.16
N TYR A 91 -16.41 3.05 36.15
CA TYR A 91 -16.10 1.68 35.70
C TYR A 91 -17.34 0.79 35.54
N ASN A 92 -18.50 1.39 35.23
CA ASN A 92 -19.76 0.69 35.08
C ASN A 92 -19.91 0.10 33.66
N PHE A 93 -19.56 -1.18 33.51
CA PHE A 93 -19.67 -1.90 32.24
C PHE A 93 -21.10 -1.96 31.69
N GLN A 94 -22.10 -2.14 32.56
CA GLN A 94 -23.49 -2.32 32.12
C GLN A 94 -24.06 -1.03 31.54
N GLU A 95 -23.86 0.09 32.24
CA GLU A 95 -24.27 1.43 31.79
C GLU A 95 -23.60 1.77 30.46
N PHE A 96 -22.28 1.54 30.34
CA PHE A 96 -21.57 1.78 29.08
C PHE A 96 -22.14 0.97 27.91
N ILE A 97 -22.50 -0.31 28.14
CA ILE A 97 -23.07 -1.20 27.13
C ILE A 97 -24.47 -0.73 26.72
N GLU A 98 -25.28 -0.29 27.67
CA GLU A 98 -26.62 0.25 27.42
C GLU A 98 -26.54 1.54 26.61
N ASP A 99 -25.73 2.51 27.05
CA ASP A 99 -25.51 3.76 26.35
C ASP A 99 -24.97 3.54 24.93
N LEU A 100 -24.01 2.62 24.76
CA LEU A 100 -23.47 2.29 23.42
C LEU A 100 -24.52 1.64 22.52
N LYS A 101 -25.42 0.81 23.06
CA LYS A 101 -26.55 0.24 22.31
C LYS A 101 -27.55 1.31 21.91
N GLU A 102 -27.81 2.29 22.76
CA GLU A 102 -28.69 3.42 22.46
C GLU A 102 -28.15 4.29 21.32
N LEU A 103 -26.83 4.43 21.19
CA LEU A 103 -26.22 5.12 20.03
C LEU A 103 -26.56 4.43 18.70
N ASN A 104 -26.76 3.10 18.70
CA ASN A 104 -27.15 2.28 17.55
C ASN A 104 -26.31 2.49 16.26
N VAL A 105 -25.02 2.83 16.38
CA VAL A 105 -24.15 3.09 15.22
C VAL A 105 -22.85 2.28 15.29
N LYS A 106 -22.94 0.98 14.98
CA LYS A 106 -21.78 0.07 15.05
C LYS A 106 -20.61 0.43 14.12
N LYS A 107 -20.87 1.11 13.00
CA LYS A 107 -19.86 1.49 11.98
C LYS A 107 -18.77 2.45 12.49
N TYR A 108 -18.94 3.05 13.67
CA TYR A 108 -17.99 3.98 14.28
C TYR A 108 -17.29 3.39 15.51
N ASN A 109 -17.54 2.12 15.84
CA ASN A 109 -17.01 1.55 17.07
C ASN A 109 -15.49 1.29 17.02
N ASP A 110 -14.85 1.28 15.85
CA ASP A 110 -13.40 1.33 15.74
C ASP A 110 -12.83 2.65 16.29
N PHE A 111 -13.50 3.77 16.04
CA PHE A 111 -13.14 5.04 16.65
C PHE A 111 -13.34 5.03 18.17
N LEU A 112 -14.42 4.43 18.67
CA LEU A 112 -14.63 4.26 20.11
C LEU A 112 -13.48 3.47 20.76
N VAL A 113 -13.12 2.33 20.17
CA VAL A 113 -12.01 1.49 20.66
C VAL A 113 -10.69 2.28 20.65
N LEU A 114 -10.42 3.01 19.56
CA LEU A 114 -9.26 3.89 19.45
C LEU A 114 -9.22 4.91 20.61
N GLN A 115 -10.33 5.60 20.86
CA GLN A 115 -10.38 6.63 21.90
C GLN A 115 -10.30 6.06 23.32
N LEU A 116 -10.92 4.90 23.58
CA LEU A 116 -10.80 4.20 24.86
C LEU A 116 -9.33 3.91 25.20
N ILE A 117 -8.59 3.36 24.25
CA ILE A 117 -7.17 3.02 24.44
C ILE A 117 -6.31 4.28 24.49
N LYS A 118 -6.52 5.25 23.58
CA LYS A 118 -5.72 6.48 23.56
C LYS A 118 -5.86 7.28 24.86
N LYS A 119 -7.07 7.42 25.39
CA LYS A 119 -7.31 8.19 26.61
C LYS A 119 -6.92 7.47 27.89
N SER A 120 -6.65 6.16 27.86
CA SER A 120 -6.19 5.41 29.03
C SER A 120 -4.67 5.46 29.24
N PHE A 121 -3.88 5.87 28.23
CA PHE A 121 -2.42 5.97 28.38
C PHE A 121 -1.98 6.92 29.51
N ASP A 122 -2.72 8.01 29.72
CA ASP A 122 -2.43 9.01 30.76
C ASP A 122 -3.17 8.71 32.07
N LYS A 123 -3.75 7.51 32.19
CA LYS A 123 -4.49 7.05 33.36
C LYS A 123 -3.71 5.98 34.12
N ASP A 124 -4.19 5.68 35.31
CA ASP A 124 -3.62 4.65 36.17
C ASP A 124 -3.85 3.23 35.61
N ASP A 125 -3.07 2.28 36.12
CA ASP A 125 -3.11 0.89 35.66
C ASP A 125 -4.50 0.25 35.87
N GLU A 126 -5.25 0.68 36.89
CA GLU A 126 -6.63 0.23 37.14
C GLU A 126 -7.56 0.64 35.99
N CYS A 127 -7.47 1.89 35.51
CA CYS A 127 -8.19 2.32 34.33
C CYS A 127 -7.82 1.49 33.11
N GLN A 128 -6.52 1.23 32.90
CA GLN A 128 -6.03 0.48 31.74
C GLN A 128 -6.54 -0.97 31.72
N ILE A 129 -6.54 -1.63 32.88
CA ILE A 129 -7.09 -2.99 33.06
C ILE A 129 -8.59 -2.98 32.78
N ASN A 130 -9.34 -2.02 33.34
CA ASN A 130 -10.78 -1.90 33.11
C ASN A 130 -11.11 -1.68 31.62
N VAL A 131 -10.28 -0.93 30.89
CA VAL A 131 -10.41 -0.80 29.43
C VAL A 131 -10.19 -2.15 28.73
N SER A 132 -9.15 -2.93 29.09
CA SER A 132 -8.96 -4.27 28.52
C SER A 132 -10.15 -5.19 28.78
N CYS A 133 -10.67 -5.21 30.02
CA CYS A 133 -11.87 -5.96 30.36
C CYS A 133 -13.07 -5.50 29.54
N LEU A 134 -13.22 -4.19 29.32
CA LEU A 134 -14.32 -3.63 28.55
C LEU A 134 -14.24 -4.09 27.09
N LEU A 135 -13.06 -4.07 26.48
CA LEU A 135 -12.87 -4.58 25.11
C LEU A 135 -13.30 -6.04 24.99
N ASN A 136 -12.97 -6.89 25.96
CA ASN A 136 -13.44 -8.27 26.01
C ASN A 136 -14.97 -8.36 26.09
N VAL A 137 -15.59 -7.63 27.03
CA VAL A 137 -17.05 -7.63 27.19
C VAL A 137 -17.75 -7.12 25.92
N LEU A 138 -17.24 -6.07 25.28
CA LEU A 138 -17.77 -5.53 24.03
C LEU A 138 -17.65 -6.55 22.87
N ASN A 139 -16.57 -7.34 22.83
CA ASN A 139 -16.37 -8.40 21.84
C ASN A 139 -17.31 -9.60 22.07
N ILE A 140 -17.49 -10.02 23.32
CA ILE A 140 -18.44 -11.08 23.71
C ILE A 140 -19.87 -10.66 23.36
N THR A 141 -20.24 -9.41 23.66
CA THR A 141 -21.57 -8.85 23.36
C THR A 141 -21.79 -8.47 21.89
N LYS A 142 -20.78 -8.67 21.02
CA LYS A 142 -20.83 -8.37 19.57
C LYS A 142 -21.18 -6.91 19.28
N LEU A 143 -20.74 -6.01 20.16
CA LEU A 143 -20.79 -4.56 19.95
C LEU A 143 -19.57 -4.09 19.17
N ILE A 144 -18.42 -4.74 19.35
CA ILE A 144 -17.23 -4.57 18.49
C ILE A 144 -16.89 -5.88 17.78
N ASN A 145 -16.13 -5.80 16.70
CA ASN A 145 -15.56 -6.95 16.02
C ASN A 145 -14.02 -6.89 15.99
N PRO A 146 -13.33 -8.02 15.74
CA PRO A 146 -11.86 -8.06 15.69
C PRO A 146 -11.26 -7.11 14.66
N GLU A 147 -11.93 -6.89 13.52
CA GLU A 147 -11.45 -5.99 12.47
C GLU A 147 -11.43 -4.53 12.93
N GLN A 148 -12.41 -4.12 13.73
CA GLN A 148 -12.47 -2.78 14.33
C GLN A 148 -11.37 -2.57 15.35
N VAL A 149 -11.13 -3.56 16.22
CA VAL A 149 -10.04 -3.51 17.20
C VAL A 149 -8.69 -3.47 16.50
N HIS A 150 -8.52 -4.28 15.45
CA HIS A 150 -7.31 -4.30 14.64
C HIS A 150 -7.01 -2.95 13.99
N ARG A 151 -8.01 -2.27 13.38
CA ARG A 151 -7.81 -0.91 12.84
C ARG A 151 -7.48 0.11 13.91
N ALA A 152 -8.13 0.03 15.07
CA ALA A 152 -7.83 0.90 16.20
C ALA A 152 -6.39 0.69 16.69
N PHE A 153 -5.95 -0.56 16.83
CA PHE A 153 -4.58 -0.91 17.22
C PHE A 153 -3.56 -0.41 16.21
N GLU A 154 -3.78 -0.58 14.90
CA GLU A 154 -2.87 -0.01 13.89
C GLU A 154 -2.82 1.52 13.96
N LYS A 155 -3.93 2.21 14.24
CA LYS A 155 -3.90 3.67 14.44
C LYS A 155 -3.17 4.07 15.73
N VAL A 156 -3.34 3.34 16.83
CA VAL A 156 -2.57 3.58 18.07
C VAL A 156 -1.08 3.38 17.80
N LEU A 157 -0.71 2.28 17.15
CA LEU A 157 0.65 1.94 16.76
C LEU A 157 1.31 3.08 15.96
N LEU A 158 0.61 3.61 14.95
CA LEU A 158 1.07 4.75 14.14
C LEU A 158 1.18 6.07 14.92
N SER A 159 0.60 6.15 16.12
CA SER A 159 0.63 7.35 16.97
C SER A 159 1.52 7.17 18.20
N LEU A 160 2.22 6.04 18.36
CA LEU A 160 2.96 5.75 19.60
C LEU A 160 4.11 6.72 19.84
N ASP A 161 4.83 7.14 18.79
CA ASP A 161 5.91 8.12 18.92
C ASP A 161 5.38 9.47 19.43
N ASP A 162 4.22 9.91 18.96
CA ASP A 162 3.55 11.12 19.46
C ASP A 162 3.09 10.92 20.91
N ILE A 163 2.43 9.79 21.21
CA ILE A 163 1.94 9.46 22.56
C ILE A 163 3.11 9.36 23.55
N LYS A 164 4.30 8.91 23.10
CA LYS A 164 5.50 8.77 23.94
C LYS A 164 5.94 10.10 24.54
N LEU A 165 5.63 11.22 23.88
CA LEU A 165 5.95 12.57 24.38
C LEU A 165 5.20 12.87 25.68
N ASP A 166 3.95 12.39 25.81
CA ASP A 166 3.10 12.58 26.99
C ASP A 166 3.20 11.40 27.97
N CYS A 167 3.36 10.17 27.45
CA CYS A 167 3.42 8.93 28.22
C CYS A 167 4.64 8.07 27.79
N PRO A 168 5.78 8.16 28.50
CA PRO A 168 7.01 7.44 28.14
C PRO A 168 6.89 5.91 28.10
N LEU A 169 5.93 5.33 28.85
CA LEU A 169 5.68 3.88 28.94
C LEU A 169 4.67 3.38 27.90
N CYS A 170 4.31 4.19 26.89
CA CYS A 170 3.26 3.85 25.94
C CYS A 170 3.51 2.54 25.17
N TYR A 171 4.76 2.19 24.87
CA TYR A 171 5.08 0.92 24.19
C TYR A 171 4.78 -0.29 25.09
N GLU A 172 5.08 -0.21 26.39
CA GLU A 172 4.78 -1.26 27.37
C GLU A 172 3.27 -1.41 27.57
N ILE A 173 2.57 -0.28 27.72
CA ILE A 173 1.10 -0.24 27.90
C ILE A 173 0.42 -0.81 26.66
N PHE A 174 0.84 -0.43 25.45
CA PHE A 174 0.30 -0.96 24.22
C PHE A 174 0.55 -2.47 24.09
N LEU A 175 1.74 -2.95 24.44
CA LEU A 175 2.04 -4.38 24.43
C LEU A 175 1.17 -5.17 25.43
N LYS A 176 0.87 -4.61 26.60
CA LYS A 176 -0.11 -5.19 27.55
C LYS A 176 -1.51 -5.27 26.93
N TYR A 177 -1.97 -4.22 26.25
CA TYR A 177 -3.26 -4.25 25.52
C TYR A 177 -3.29 -5.34 24.45
N VAL A 178 -2.21 -5.50 23.68
CA VAL A 178 -2.08 -6.57 22.69
C VAL A 178 -2.15 -7.94 23.36
N ARG A 179 -1.39 -8.15 24.45
CA ARG A 179 -1.42 -9.42 25.20
C ARG A 179 -2.81 -9.77 25.70
N PHE A 180 -3.47 -8.86 26.42
CA PHE A 180 -4.80 -9.14 26.98
C PHE A 180 -5.84 -9.36 25.88
N SER A 181 -5.79 -8.57 24.81
CA SER A 181 -6.70 -8.75 23.67
C SER A 181 -6.47 -10.07 22.94
N THR A 182 -5.24 -10.59 22.92
CA THR A 182 -4.94 -11.94 22.41
C THR A 182 -5.46 -13.02 23.36
N LEU A 183 -5.25 -12.90 24.68
CA LEU A 183 -5.75 -13.85 25.68
C LEU A 183 -7.28 -13.95 25.64
N ASP A 184 -7.96 -12.81 25.49
CA ASP A 184 -9.41 -12.70 25.44
C ASP A 184 -10.01 -13.03 24.06
N ASN A 185 -9.17 -13.42 23.08
CA ASN A 185 -9.56 -13.66 21.68
C ASN A 185 -10.34 -12.48 21.06
N VAL A 186 -10.00 -11.26 21.48
CA VAL A 186 -10.48 -10.01 20.88
C VAL A 186 -9.75 -9.73 19.57
N VAL A 187 -8.46 -10.09 19.51
CA VAL A 187 -7.59 -9.96 18.32
C VAL A 187 -6.92 -11.29 18.02
N ASP A 188 -6.61 -11.53 16.74
CA ASP A 188 -5.88 -12.73 16.31
C ASP A 188 -4.54 -12.89 17.05
N LYS A 189 -4.22 -14.13 17.44
CA LYS A 189 -2.99 -14.46 18.17
C LYS A 189 -1.71 -14.11 17.41
N ASN A 190 -1.76 -14.04 16.08
CA ASN A 190 -0.60 -13.71 15.26
C ASN A 190 -0.45 -12.19 15.05
N TYR A 191 -1.35 -11.36 15.61
CA TYR A 191 -1.25 -9.91 15.46
C TYR A 191 0.09 -9.34 15.96
N ILE A 192 0.58 -9.83 17.11
CA ILE A 192 1.89 -9.45 17.65
C ILE A 192 3.03 -9.68 16.64
N LEU A 193 2.94 -10.75 15.84
CA LEU A 193 3.93 -11.10 14.82
C LEU A 193 3.94 -10.09 13.66
N LYS A 194 2.82 -9.37 13.47
CA LYS A 194 2.69 -8.33 12.47
C LYS A 194 3.19 -6.96 12.94
N LEU A 195 3.51 -6.76 14.23
CA LEU A 195 4.01 -5.47 14.72
C LEU A 195 5.35 -5.10 14.06
N PRO A 196 5.61 -3.80 13.76
CA PRO A 196 6.84 -3.32 13.14
C PRO A 196 8.10 -3.71 13.92
N THR A 197 9.24 -3.87 13.24
CA THR A 197 10.52 -4.15 13.90
C THR A 197 10.91 -3.04 14.87
N GLY A 198 10.72 -1.77 14.46
CA GLY A 198 11.02 -0.59 15.28
C GLY A 198 10.24 -0.52 16.60
N PHE A 199 9.09 -1.19 16.69
CA PHE A 199 8.34 -1.29 17.94
C PHE A 199 9.12 -2.08 18.99
N PHE A 200 9.68 -3.22 18.62
CA PHE A 200 10.48 -4.06 19.53
C PHE A 200 11.90 -3.53 19.73
N ASP A 201 12.47 -2.85 18.72
CA ASP A 201 13.75 -2.16 18.87
C ASP A 201 13.63 -1.05 19.95
N THR A 202 12.47 -0.37 20.06
CA THR A 202 12.20 0.65 21.09
C THR A 202 12.01 0.08 22.50
N LEU A 203 11.50 -1.15 22.60
CA LEU A 203 11.34 -1.89 23.86
C LEU A 203 12.63 -2.58 24.31
N ASP A 204 13.70 -2.49 23.52
CA ASP A 204 15.00 -3.10 23.80
C ASP A 204 14.90 -4.61 24.06
N LEU A 205 14.14 -5.29 23.19
CA LEU A 205 13.80 -6.71 23.32
C LEU A 205 15.05 -7.59 23.50
N ASP A 206 16.18 -7.24 22.89
CA ASP A 206 17.42 -8.01 22.95
C ASP A 206 17.94 -8.16 24.38
N ASN A 207 17.65 -7.20 25.26
CA ASN A 207 18.08 -7.21 26.66
C ASN A 207 17.20 -8.07 27.59
N TRP A 208 16.11 -8.67 27.08
CA TRP A 208 15.23 -9.50 27.91
C TRP A 208 15.80 -10.92 28.05
N ASP A 209 16.11 -11.38 29.26
CA ASP A 209 16.60 -12.75 29.56
C ASP A 209 15.64 -13.49 30.51
N GLU A 210 15.19 -14.68 30.08
CA GLU A 210 14.32 -15.57 30.86
C GLU A 210 14.92 -15.94 32.23
N LYS A 211 16.24 -16.13 32.30
CA LYS A 211 16.93 -16.57 33.53
C LYS A 211 17.00 -15.46 34.57
N GLU A 212 17.16 -14.21 34.13
CA GLU A 212 17.16 -13.03 35.01
C GLU A 212 15.76 -12.70 35.52
N LEU A 213 14.74 -12.85 34.65
CA LEU A 213 13.34 -12.70 35.03
C LEU A 213 12.88 -13.80 36.00
N ALA A 214 13.34 -15.04 35.84
CA ALA A 214 13.01 -16.15 36.74
C ALA A 214 13.70 -16.05 38.12
N THR A 215 14.92 -15.49 38.21
CA THR A 215 15.66 -15.39 39.49
C THR A 215 15.18 -14.28 40.42
N GLN A 216 14.34 -13.35 39.95
CA GLN A 216 13.66 -12.39 40.84
C GLN A 216 12.55 -13.04 41.69
N ASN A 217 12.00 -14.19 41.28
CA ASN A 217 11.00 -14.92 42.07
C ASN A 217 11.59 -15.66 43.29
N SER A 218 12.92 -15.87 43.35
CA SER A 218 13.58 -16.59 44.44
C SER A 218 14.30 -15.70 45.46
N LYS A 219 14.35 -14.37 45.23
CA LYS A 219 14.98 -13.43 46.16
C LYS A 219 14.01 -12.62 47.01
N GLU A 220 12.71 -12.62 46.67
CA GLU A 220 11.68 -11.93 47.48
C GLU A 220 11.01 -12.84 48.53
N SER A 221 11.32 -14.14 48.55
CA SER A 221 10.87 -15.07 49.61
C SER A 221 11.81 -15.17 50.82
N ASP A 222 13.01 -14.56 50.76
CA ASP A 222 14.07 -14.72 51.79
C ASP A 222 14.31 -13.45 52.64
N HIS A 223 13.45 -12.43 52.53
CA HIS A 223 13.48 -11.25 53.41
C HIS A 223 12.27 -11.18 54.35
N ALA A 224 12.00 -12.28 55.03
CA ALA A 224 11.36 -12.29 56.35
C ALA A 224 11.91 -13.51 57.12
N VAL A 225 12.28 -13.33 58.40
CA VAL A 225 12.90 -14.32 59.32
C VAL A 225 14.43 -14.42 59.09
N ASP A 226 15.37 -14.08 59.98
CA ASP A 226 15.38 -13.97 61.44
C ASP A 226 16.48 -12.97 61.88
N LYS A 227 16.14 -12.09 62.83
CA LYS A 227 17.09 -11.59 63.83
C LYS A 227 16.78 -12.35 65.11
N ASP A 228 17.60 -13.36 65.42
CA ASP A 228 18.06 -13.72 66.77
C ASP A 228 18.59 -15.17 66.77
N SER A 229 19.92 -15.32 66.80
CA SER A 229 20.62 -16.15 67.80
C SER A 229 22.09 -16.31 67.43
N GLU A 230 22.94 -15.69 68.24
CA GLU A 230 24.32 -16.14 68.45
C GLU A 230 24.29 -17.45 69.25
N LEU A 231 24.96 -18.51 68.77
CA LEU A 231 26.09 -19.17 69.46
C LEU A 231 26.44 -20.51 68.80
N ALA A 232 27.72 -20.83 68.91
CA ALA A 232 28.34 -22.16 68.92
C ALA A 232 29.03 -22.65 67.62
N GLN A 233 30.33 -22.80 67.80
CA GLN A 233 31.37 -23.26 66.91
C GLN A 233 31.39 -24.80 66.76
N LYS A 234 32.11 -25.24 65.71
CA LYS A 234 33.00 -26.43 65.65
C LYS A 234 32.37 -27.84 65.54
N LYS A 235 32.53 -28.51 64.38
CA LYS A 235 33.55 -29.56 64.15
C LYS A 235 33.40 -30.27 62.79
N GLU A 236 34.55 -30.66 62.25
CA GLU A 236 34.82 -31.51 61.08
C GLU A 236 34.29 -32.95 61.22
N ALA A 237 34.01 -33.64 60.09
CA ALA A 237 34.74 -34.84 59.64
C ALA A 237 34.06 -35.57 58.46
N GLU A 238 34.81 -35.65 57.35
CA GLU A 238 35.10 -36.82 56.48
C GLU A 238 34.02 -37.85 56.06
N GLY A 239 34.01 -38.17 54.75
CA GLY A 239 34.10 -39.56 54.28
C GLY A 239 33.28 -39.98 53.06
N ALA A 240 33.95 -40.06 51.89
CA ALA A 240 33.92 -41.13 50.87
C ALA A 240 32.58 -41.55 50.18
N GLU A 241 32.47 -41.95 48.91
CA GLU A 241 33.31 -42.07 47.70
C GLU A 241 32.41 -42.75 46.61
N LYS A 242 32.78 -42.60 45.31
CA LYS A 242 32.36 -43.37 44.10
C LYS A 242 31.07 -42.99 43.37
N ALA A 243 30.96 -43.03 42.03
CA ALA A 243 31.86 -43.10 40.88
C ALA A 243 30.99 -43.08 39.60
N GLY A 244 31.47 -42.49 38.50
CA GLY A 244 31.16 -42.95 37.13
C GLY A 244 30.12 -42.17 36.30
N CYS A 245 30.59 -41.27 35.44
CA CYS A 245 30.08 -41.11 34.06
C CYS A 245 30.81 -42.13 33.15
N PRO A 246 30.44 -42.41 31.87
CA PRO A 246 29.72 -41.52 30.94
C PRO A 246 28.81 -42.16 29.84
N ASN A 247 28.28 -41.28 29.00
CA ASN A 247 27.81 -41.43 27.60
C ASN A 247 26.42 -42.03 27.29
N GLY A 248 25.63 -41.24 26.54
CA GLY A 248 25.05 -41.74 25.28
C GLY A 248 23.57 -41.46 25.00
N VAL A 249 23.30 -40.38 24.26
CA VAL A 249 22.39 -40.22 23.09
C VAL A 249 20.93 -40.76 23.15
N VAL A 250 19.96 -39.90 22.82
CA VAL A 250 19.00 -39.98 21.67
C VAL A 250 17.67 -39.27 21.99
N SER A 251 17.30 -38.35 21.08
CA SER A 251 16.01 -37.66 20.89
C SER A 251 14.80 -38.62 20.84
N THR A 252 13.55 -38.20 20.99
CA THR A 252 12.67 -37.87 19.85
C THR A 252 11.34 -37.22 20.27
N ASN A 253 10.84 -36.42 19.33
CA ASN A 253 9.53 -35.78 19.16
C ASN A 253 8.29 -36.52 19.70
N GLY A 254 7.28 -35.74 20.12
CA GLY A 254 5.91 -36.20 20.30
C GLY A 254 4.88 -35.10 20.01
N ALA A 255 4.23 -35.19 18.84
CA ALA A 255 3.06 -34.42 18.45
C ALA A 255 1.82 -34.79 19.29
N LEU A 256 0.95 -33.82 19.61
CA LEU A 256 -0.34 -34.07 20.25
C LEU A 256 -1.46 -34.13 19.21
N SER A 257 -2.08 -35.31 19.10
CA SER A 257 -3.21 -35.62 18.23
C SER A 257 -4.56 -35.19 18.83
N THR A 258 -5.45 -34.83 17.92
CA THR A 258 -6.89 -34.54 18.07
C THR A 258 -7.75 -35.77 18.39
N ASN A 259 -8.89 -35.51 19.05
CA ASN A 259 -10.13 -36.29 19.17
C ASN A 259 -10.16 -37.54 20.08
N GLY A 260 -10.97 -37.45 21.14
CA GLY A 260 -11.41 -38.57 21.97
C GLY A 260 -12.87 -38.39 22.40
N VAL A 261 -13.67 -39.44 22.21
CA VAL A 261 -15.14 -39.51 22.14
C VAL A 261 -15.83 -39.50 23.51
N VAL A 262 -17.03 -38.90 23.52
CA VAL A 262 -18.04 -38.84 24.60
C VAL A 262 -18.49 -40.24 25.06
N SER A 263 -18.64 -40.43 26.37
CA SER A 263 -19.41 -41.55 26.95
C SER A 263 -20.63 -41.02 27.70
N THR A 264 -21.79 -41.58 27.33
CA THR A 264 -23.14 -41.31 27.83
C THR A 264 -23.49 -42.13 29.07
N ASN A 265 -24.14 -41.48 30.04
CA ASN A 265 -25.12 -41.96 31.05
C ASN A 265 -24.76 -41.59 32.49
N GLY A 266 -25.54 -40.66 33.05
CA GLY A 266 -25.52 -40.28 34.47
C GLY A 266 -26.39 -39.07 34.77
N THR A 267 -27.70 -39.30 34.84
CA THR A 267 -28.79 -38.56 35.52
C THR A 267 -28.57 -37.10 35.98
N LEU A 268 -29.36 -36.18 35.41
CA LEU A 268 -29.60 -34.81 35.92
C LEU A 268 -30.26 -34.81 37.31
N PRO A 269 -29.86 -33.87 38.19
CA PRO A 269 -30.82 -33.11 38.96
C PRO A 269 -30.79 -31.63 38.56
N THR A 270 -31.98 -31.07 38.45
CA THR A 270 -32.29 -29.68 38.12
C THR A 270 -32.11 -28.76 39.33
N ASN A 271 -31.62 -27.54 39.06
CA ASN A 271 -31.58 -26.33 39.91
C ASN A 271 -30.57 -26.28 41.08
N GLY A 272 -29.64 -25.33 41.01
CA GLY A 272 -29.02 -24.72 42.20
C GLY A 272 -27.59 -24.19 42.02
N ALA A 273 -27.47 -22.87 41.80
CA ALA A 273 -26.34 -21.97 42.12
C ALA A 273 -24.90 -22.34 41.68
N LEU A 274 -24.37 -21.56 40.73
CA LEU A 274 -22.91 -21.39 40.52
C LEU A 274 -22.32 -20.51 41.65
N PRO A 275 -21.12 -20.82 42.17
CA PRO A 275 -20.51 -20.07 43.27
C PRO A 275 -19.92 -18.74 42.77
N THR A 276 -20.40 -17.65 43.35
CA THR A 276 -19.77 -16.33 43.34
C THR A 276 -18.61 -16.32 44.36
N ASN A 277 -17.37 -16.21 43.88
CA ASN A 277 -16.25 -15.81 44.72
C ASN A 277 -15.69 -14.48 44.20
N GLY A 278 -15.80 -13.46 45.05
CA GLY A 278 -15.41 -12.08 44.79
C GLY A 278 -16.09 -11.17 45.80
N THR A 279 -15.70 -11.31 47.07
CA THR A 279 -16.21 -10.54 48.20
C THR A 279 -15.84 -9.07 48.02
N LEU A 280 -16.83 -8.20 47.84
CA LEU A 280 -16.71 -6.74 47.98
C LEU A 280 -16.67 -6.40 49.48
N PRO A 281 -15.75 -5.56 49.98
CA PRO A 281 -15.79 -5.11 51.37
C PRO A 281 -16.90 -4.07 51.56
N THR A 282 -17.80 -4.35 52.49
CA THR A 282 -18.84 -3.42 52.96
C THR A 282 -18.23 -2.40 53.94
N ASN A 283 -18.59 -1.13 53.77
CA ASN A 283 -18.18 -0.03 54.63
C ASN A 283 -18.51 -0.30 56.11
N GLY A 284 -17.46 -0.43 56.93
CA GLY A 284 -17.55 -0.55 58.38
C GLY A 284 -17.69 0.79 59.08
N VAL A 285 -18.53 0.80 60.12
CA VAL A 285 -18.93 1.94 60.95
C VAL A 285 -17.74 2.60 61.65
N ALA A 286 -17.74 3.94 61.67
CA ALA A 286 -16.74 4.79 62.29
C ALA A 286 -16.58 4.53 63.80
N SER A 287 -15.32 4.35 64.23
CA SER A 287 -14.89 4.48 65.61
C SER A 287 -13.76 5.51 65.66
N THR A 288 -14.00 6.62 66.35
CA THR A 288 -13.09 7.74 66.54
C THR A 288 -11.92 7.36 67.45
N GLN A 289 -10.70 7.21 66.91
CA GLN A 289 -9.45 7.78 67.45
C GLN A 289 -8.44 7.90 66.29
N LEU A 290 -7.87 9.10 66.14
CA LEU A 290 -6.88 9.47 65.13
C LEU A 290 -5.60 8.65 65.32
N ASP A 291 -5.25 7.83 64.34
CA ASP A 291 -3.93 7.25 64.21
C ASP A 291 -3.42 7.51 62.79
N GLU A 292 -2.96 8.75 62.56
CA GLU A 292 -2.46 9.21 61.26
C GLU A 292 -1.35 8.28 60.74
N ASN A 293 -0.52 7.73 61.63
CA ASN A 293 0.53 6.76 61.30
C ASN A 293 0.01 5.42 60.74
N HIS A 294 -1.15 4.95 61.20
CA HIS A 294 -1.72 3.67 60.76
C HIS A 294 -2.38 3.80 59.37
N MET A 295 -2.92 4.98 59.06
CA MET A 295 -3.46 5.31 57.74
C MET A 295 -2.32 5.50 56.72
N TYR A 296 -1.19 6.13 57.10
CA TYR A 296 0.00 6.23 56.25
C TYR A 296 0.62 4.86 55.96
N ALA A 297 0.73 3.98 56.97
CA ALA A 297 1.22 2.61 56.77
C ALA A 297 0.32 1.76 55.86
N GLN A 298 -1.00 1.77 56.05
CA GLN A 298 -1.94 1.05 55.17
C GLN A 298 -1.99 1.60 53.75
N ASN A 299 -1.80 2.91 53.57
CA ASN A 299 -1.66 3.51 52.25
C ASN A 299 -0.33 3.12 51.60
N LEU A 300 0.76 3.00 52.36
CA LEU A 300 2.06 2.58 51.84
C LEU A 300 2.06 1.10 51.44
N GLU A 301 1.42 0.24 52.25
CA GLU A 301 1.27 -1.19 52.01
C GLU A 301 0.37 -1.45 50.78
N ASN A 302 -0.75 -0.70 50.63
CA ASN A 302 -1.56 -0.71 49.40
C ASN A 302 -0.79 -0.21 48.16
N VAL A 303 0.11 0.77 48.33
CA VAL A 303 0.94 1.28 47.23
C VAL A 303 1.99 0.25 46.82
N GLU A 304 2.61 -0.45 47.77
CA GLU A 304 3.56 -1.53 47.51
C GLU A 304 2.89 -2.76 46.88
N GLU A 305 1.69 -3.15 47.32
CA GLU A 305 0.92 -4.23 46.69
C GLU A 305 0.51 -3.88 45.26
N LYS A 306 0.01 -2.66 45.01
CA LYS A 306 -0.32 -2.20 43.65
C LYS A 306 0.92 -2.17 42.74
N LYS A 307 2.08 -1.79 43.29
CA LYS A 307 3.35 -1.80 42.56
C LYS A 307 3.82 -3.22 42.23
N LYS A 308 3.70 -4.17 43.16
CA LYS A 308 4.00 -5.59 42.93
C LYS A 308 3.14 -6.19 41.82
N VAL A 309 1.81 -5.99 41.88
CA VAL A 309 0.88 -6.49 40.85
C VAL A 309 1.23 -5.92 39.47
N LYS A 310 1.62 -4.64 39.40
CA LYS A 310 2.08 -4.01 38.15
C LYS A 310 3.33 -4.67 37.58
N ASP A 311 4.33 -4.87 38.43
CA ASP A 311 5.63 -5.44 38.05
C ASP A 311 5.46 -6.90 37.62
N GLU A 312 4.60 -7.67 38.28
CA GLU A 312 4.19 -9.03 37.87
C GLU A 312 3.49 -9.04 36.51
N MET A 313 2.52 -8.15 36.31
CA MET A 313 1.74 -8.12 35.06
C MET A 313 2.60 -7.77 33.85
N TRP A 314 3.55 -6.83 34.01
CA TRP A 314 4.54 -6.53 32.99
C TRP A 314 5.50 -7.70 32.76
N LYS A 315 6.02 -8.30 33.83
CA LYS A 315 6.89 -9.48 33.75
C LYS A 315 6.26 -10.63 32.99
N ASP A 316 5.00 -10.96 33.27
CA ASP A 316 4.29 -11.99 32.52
C ASP A 316 4.12 -11.62 31.03
N THR A 317 4.01 -10.32 30.74
CA THR A 317 3.95 -9.83 29.35
C THR A 317 5.27 -10.03 28.63
N MET A 318 6.39 -9.76 29.31
CA MET A 318 7.73 -10.02 28.78
C MET A 318 7.95 -11.52 28.55
N LEU A 319 7.57 -12.36 29.52
CA LEU A 319 7.67 -13.83 29.39
C LEU A 319 6.84 -14.34 28.21
N TRP A 320 5.61 -13.87 28.04
CA TRP A 320 4.77 -14.21 26.89
C TRP A 320 5.45 -13.87 25.54
N VAL A 321 6.13 -12.72 25.45
CA VAL A 321 6.88 -12.33 24.24
C VAL A 321 8.12 -13.22 24.01
N LEU A 322 8.81 -13.62 25.08
CA LEU A 322 9.96 -14.53 25.01
C LEU A 322 9.52 -15.94 24.59
N ASP A 323 8.41 -16.46 25.13
CA ASP A 323 7.81 -17.74 24.78
C ASP A 323 7.43 -17.83 23.28
N LEU A 324 7.05 -16.70 22.69
CA LEU A 324 6.77 -16.58 21.26
C LEU A 324 8.04 -16.51 20.39
N ASN A 325 9.23 -16.54 20.99
CA ASN A 325 10.52 -16.40 20.34
C ASN A 325 10.60 -15.15 19.45
N MET A 326 10.09 -14.03 19.95
CA MET A 326 9.99 -12.80 19.15
C MET A 326 11.35 -12.28 18.65
N LYS A 327 12.45 -12.54 19.36
CA LYS A 327 13.80 -12.18 18.89
C LYS A 327 14.12 -12.83 17.55
N GLN A 328 13.89 -14.13 17.43
CA GLN A 328 14.12 -14.87 16.19
C GLN A 328 13.16 -14.43 15.09
N ILE A 329 11.89 -14.20 15.40
CA ILE A 329 10.88 -13.73 14.44
C ILE A 329 11.24 -12.36 13.88
N GLN A 330 11.74 -11.43 14.72
CA GLN A 330 12.19 -10.12 14.26
C GLN A 330 13.40 -10.22 13.32
N LYS A 331 14.33 -11.14 13.60
CA LYS A 331 15.46 -11.43 12.71
C LYS A 331 14.98 -11.97 11.36
N GLU A 332 14.12 -12.98 11.36
CA GLU A 332 13.54 -13.55 10.13
C GLU A 332 12.78 -12.51 9.32
N LYS A 333 12.04 -11.62 9.98
CA LYS A 333 11.34 -10.52 9.32
C LYS A 333 12.31 -9.53 8.68
N LYS A 334 13.41 -9.17 9.35
CA LYS A 334 14.46 -8.30 8.78
C LYS A 334 15.08 -8.96 7.53
N GLU A 335 15.38 -10.26 7.58
CA GLU A 335 15.88 -11.03 6.44
C GLU A 335 14.85 -11.13 5.29
N PHE A 336 13.58 -11.36 5.61
CA PHE A 336 12.49 -11.43 4.63
C PHE A 336 12.31 -10.11 3.88
N LYS A 337 12.39 -8.96 4.56
CA LYS A 337 12.34 -7.64 3.91
C LYS A 337 13.45 -7.47 2.88
N GLN A 338 14.66 -7.94 3.20
CA GLN A 338 15.80 -7.85 2.29
C GLN A 338 15.61 -8.78 1.09
N LYS A 339 15.27 -10.06 1.32
CA LYS A 339 14.97 -11.02 0.26
C LYS A 339 13.86 -10.53 -0.68
N SER A 340 12.85 -9.87 -0.12
CA SER A 340 11.74 -9.29 -0.89
C SER A 340 12.22 -8.18 -1.83
N ARG A 341 13.08 -7.27 -1.35
CA ARG A 341 13.67 -6.23 -2.20
C ARG A 341 14.57 -6.81 -3.29
N ASP A 342 15.40 -7.79 -2.95
CA ASP A 342 16.30 -8.44 -3.90
C ASP A 342 15.49 -9.14 -5.00
N PHE A 343 14.44 -9.88 -4.63
CA PHE A 343 13.53 -10.55 -5.57
C PHE A 343 12.78 -9.57 -6.48
N LEU A 344 12.31 -8.43 -5.94
CA LEU A 344 11.54 -7.45 -6.71
C LEU A 344 12.34 -6.81 -7.85
N VAL A 345 13.68 -6.80 -7.77
CA VAL A 345 14.52 -6.31 -8.87
C VAL A 345 14.27 -7.11 -10.15
N ASP A 346 14.22 -8.43 -10.04
CA ASP A 346 14.00 -9.33 -11.18
C ASP A 346 12.54 -9.27 -11.63
N PHE A 347 11.60 -9.34 -10.69
CA PHE A 347 10.17 -9.25 -10.99
C PHE A 347 9.79 -7.95 -11.73
N PHE A 348 10.43 -6.80 -11.43
CA PHE A 348 10.15 -5.57 -12.16
C PHE A 348 10.69 -5.56 -13.60
N ASN A 349 11.59 -6.48 -13.96
CA ASN A 349 12.11 -6.59 -15.32
C ASN A 349 11.19 -7.41 -16.24
N ASP A 350 10.57 -8.49 -15.73
CA ASP A 350 9.78 -9.42 -16.54
C ASP A 350 8.28 -9.49 -16.17
N GLY A 351 7.93 -9.14 -14.93
CA GLY A 351 6.56 -9.21 -14.40
C GLY A 351 6.04 -10.62 -14.17
N ASP A 352 6.89 -11.65 -14.00
CA ASP A 352 6.42 -13.04 -13.86
C ASP A 352 5.76 -13.30 -12.50
N THR A 353 4.44 -13.44 -12.51
CA THR A 353 3.65 -13.73 -11.30
C THR A 353 3.87 -15.15 -10.75
N ASN A 354 4.33 -16.11 -11.55
CA ASN A 354 4.57 -17.48 -11.09
C ASN A 354 5.80 -17.57 -10.19
N GLU A 355 6.85 -16.81 -10.50
CA GLU A 355 8.03 -16.70 -9.64
C GLU A 355 7.68 -16.07 -8.30
N VAL A 356 6.75 -15.09 -8.29
CA VAL A 356 6.23 -14.53 -7.04
C VAL A 356 5.54 -15.61 -6.21
N ILE A 357 4.72 -16.44 -6.83
CA ILE A 357 4.04 -17.56 -6.14
C ILE A 357 5.06 -18.52 -5.52
N GLU A 358 6.11 -18.90 -6.26
CA GLU A 358 7.17 -19.77 -5.75
C GLU A 358 7.93 -19.10 -4.60
N PHE A 359 8.28 -17.82 -4.74
CA PHE A 359 8.89 -17.04 -3.67
C PHE A 359 8.03 -17.05 -2.40
N LEU A 360 6.74 -16.74 -2.51
CA LEU A 360 5.83 -16.70 -1.36
C LEU A 360 5.66 -18.07 -0.70
N ASN A 361 5.50 -19.14 -1.49
CA ASN A 361 5.41 -20.52 -0.97
C ASN A 361 6.63 -20.94 -0.14
N ASN A 362 7.80 -20.41 -0.48
CA ASN A 362 9.06 -20.70 0.20
C ASN A 362 9.34 -19.74 1.37
N THR A 363 8.40 -18.86 1.71
CA THR A 363 8.55 -17.85 2.77
C THR A 363 7.46 -17.94 3.82
N ASN A 364 7.66 -17.22 4.93
CA ASN A 364 6.71 -17.21 6.03
C ASN A 364 5.50 -16.32 5.68
N SER A 365 4.32 -16.93 5.62
CA SER A 365 3.06 -16.26 5.28
C SER A 365 2.69 -15.11 6.23
N LEU A 366 3.20 -15.14 7.46
CA LEU A 366 2.99 -14.08 8.44
C LEU A 366 3.58 -12.74 8.00
N PHE A 367 4.52 -12.72 7.06
CA PHE A 367 5.17 -11.51 6.58
C PHE A 367 4.66 -11.03 5.21
N HIS A 368 3.62 -11.65 4.65
CA HIS A 368 3.12 -11.30 3.32
C HIS A 368 2.64 -9.84 3.20
N TYR A 369 2.07 -9.24 4.26
CA TYR A 369 1.73 -7.81 4.25
C TYR A 369 2.97 -6.92 4.02
N GLU A 370 4.15 -7.37 4.44
CA GLU A 370 5.40 -6.64 4.29
C GLU A 370 5.90 -6.74 2.86
N PHE A 371 5.75 -7.91 2.21
CA PHE A 371 6.01 -8.04 0.79
C PHE A 371 5.09 -7.11 0.00
N ILE A 372 3.77 -7.15 0.24
CA ILE A 372 2.81 -6.24 -0.41
C ILE A 372 3.22 -4.77 -0.22
N ARG A 373 3.56 -4.37 1.01
CA ARG A 373 3.98 -3.01 1.32
C ARG A 373 5.24 -2.62 0.54
N ILE A 374 6.28 -3.45 0.58
CA ILE A 374 7.55 -3.20 -0.12
C ILE A 374 7.30 -3.14 -1.63
N SER A 375 6.54 -4.08 -2.20
CA SER A 375 6.24 -4.12 -3.63
C SER A 375 5.54 -2.84 -4.13
N ILE A 376 4.56 -2.32 -3.37
CA ILE A 376 3.90 -1.05 -3.71
C ILE A 376 4.89 0.11 -3.61
N ILE A 377 5.63 0.25 -2.51
CA ILE A 377 6.55 1.37 -2.29
C ILE A 377 7.71 1.36 -3.29
N GLU A 378 8.35 0.22 -3.51
CA GLU A 378 9.47 0.10 -4.47
C GLU A 378 9.04 0.49 -5.89
N SER A 379 7.77 0.23 -6.26
CA SER A 379 7.22 0.61 -7.57
C SER A 379 7.09 2.12 -7.78
N PHE A 380 7.18 2.94 -6.72
CA PHE A 380 7.09 4.40 -6.84
C PHE A 380 8.29 4.98 -7.59
N SER A 381 9.46 4.37 -7.42
CA SER A 381 10.69 4.73 -8.14
C SER A 381 10.79 4.17 -9.56
N LYS A 382 9.83 3.31 -9.97
CA LYS A 382 9.89 2.57 -11.24
C LYS A 382 9.02 3.21 -12.32
N ASN A 383 8.98 2.59 -13.50
CA ASN A 383 8.10 3.01 -14.58
C ASN A 383 6.64 2.58 -14.34
N ASN A 384 5.73 3.06 -15.17
CA ASN A 384 4.30 2.74 -15.09
C ASN A 384 3.98 1.24 -15.28
N ILE A 385 4.79 0.54 -16.09
CA ILE A 385 4.63 -0.91 -16.33
C ILE A 385 4.82 -1.68 -15.02
N CYS A 386 5.82 -1.31 -14.21
CA CYS A 386 6.06 -1.93 -12.90
C CYS A 386 4.86 -1.74 -11.96
N ARG A 387 4.26 -0.53 -11.91
CA ARG A 387 3.07 -0.26 -11.09
C ARG A 387 1.84 -1.05 -11.55
N LYS A 388 1.75 -1.28 -12.86
CA LYS A 388 0.75 -2.14 -13.47
C LYS A 388 0.95 -3.61 -13.09
N TYR A 389 2.20 -4.10 -13.09
CA TYR A 389 2.51 -5.44 -12.56
C TYR A 389 2.07 -5.60 -11.12
N ILE A 390 2.34 -4.63 -10.24
CA ILE A 390 1.87 -4.68 -8.85
C ILE A 390 0.34 -4.69 -8.76
N SER A 391 -0.34 -3.88 -9.57
CA SER A 391 -1.81 -3.87 -9.56
C SER A 391 -2.39 -5.24 -9.94
N TYR A 392 -1.87 -5.86 -11.00
CA TYR A 392 -2.28 -7.21 -11.40
C TYR A 392 -1.89 -8.28 -10.38
N LEU A 393 -0.73 -8.13 -9.75
CA LEU A 393 -0.28 -9.04 -8.70
C LEU A 393 -1.23 -9.04 -7.50
N LEU A 394 -1.65 -7.85 -7.06
CA LEU A 394 -2.58 -7.71 -5.94
C LEU A 394 -3.96 -8.29 -6.25
N ASP A 395 -4.44 -8.15 -7.48
CA ASP A 395 -5.69 -8.77 -7.94
C ASP A 395 -5.58 -10.29 -8.01
N ASN A 396 -4.58 -10.81 -8.73
CA ASN A 396 -4.42 -12.25 -8.99
C ASN A 396 -4.10 -13.08 -7.74
N LEU A 397 -3.36 -12.52 -6.77
CA LEU A 397 -2.89 -13.24 -5.59
C LEU A 397 -3.77 -13.00 -4.34
N CYS A 398 -4.76 -12.11 -4.42
CA CYS A 398 -5.70 -11.90 -3.32
C CYS A 398 -6.55 -13.16 -3.09
N GLU A 399 -6.80 -13.48 -1.83
CA GLU A 399 -7.52 -14.67 -1.34
C GLU A 399 -6.84 -16.02 -1.60
N THR A 400 -5.89 -16.10 -2.54
CA THR A 400 -5.11 -17.32 -2.84
C THR A 400 -3.79 -17.38 -2.06
N TYR A 401 -3.03 -16.29 -2.01
CA TYR A 401 -1.73 -16.20 -1.33
C TYR A 401 -1.68 -15.10 -0.27
N TYR A 402 -2.40 -14.01 -0.51
CA TYR A 402 -2.54 -12.92 0.45
C TYR A 402 -3.93 -12.92 1.07
N PHE A 403 -4.01 -12.83 2.38
CA PHE A 403 -5.28 -12.55 3.04
C PHE A 403 -5.64 -11.08 2.83
N LYS A 404 -6.95 -10.79 2.69
CA LYS A 404 -7.45 -9.40 2.63
C LYS A 404 -6.94 -8.55 3.80
N SER A 405 -6.78 -9.17 4.97
CA SER A 405 -6.20 -8.51 6.15
C SER A 405 -4.76 -8.04 5.95
N ASP A 406 -3.93 -8.77 5.20
CA ASP A 406 -2.55 -8.38 4.92
C ASP A 406 -2.47 -7.16 4.00
N ILE A 407 -3.33 -7.11 2.98
CA ILE A 407 -3.42 -5.96 2.07
C ILE A 407 -3.92 -4.72 2.84
N ILE A 408 -4.91 -4.88 3.72
CA ILE A 408 -5.41 -3.82 4.59
C ILE A 408 -4.30 -3.27 5.49
N ILE A 409 -3.51 -4.13 6.14
CA ILE A 409 -2.36 -3.72 6.97
C ILE A 409 -1.34 -2.95 6.14
N ALA A 410 -1.00 -3.46 4.95
CA ALA A 410 -0.04 -2.82 4.06
C ALA A 410 -0.50 -1.40 3.71
N PHE A 411 -1.74 -1.21 3.27
CA PHE A 411 -2.27 0.12 2.94
C PHE A 411 -2.41 1.03 4.15
N ILE A 412 -2.85 0.53 5.31
CA ILE A 412 -2.89 1.32 6.55
C ILE A 412 -1.50 1.88 6.88
N ARG A 413 -0.46 1.05 6.77
CA ARG A 413 0.93 1.47 7.04
C ARG A 413 1.49 2.36 5.95
N ILE A 414 1.17 2.13 4.68
CA ILE A 414 1.57 3.02 3.58
C ILE A 414 1.00 4.43 3.80
N ILE A 415 -0.30 4.53 4.10
CA ILE A 415 -0.96 5.80 4.36
C ILE A 415 -0.48 6.42 5.67
N GLY A 416 -0.22 5.59 6.69
CA GLY A 416 0.28 6.03 7.99
C GLY A 416 1.63 6.73 7.92
N TYR A 417 2.54 6.23 7.07
CA TYR A 417 3.89 6.78 6.87
C TYR A 417 4.03 7.53 5.53
N ILE A 418 2.93 8.07 5.01
CA ILE A 418 2.93 8.67 3.67
C ILE A 418 3.82 9.90 3.53
N ASP A 419 3.90 10.70 4.59
CA ASP A 419 4.75 11.90 4.60
C ASP A 419 6.24 11.51 4.58
N ASP A 420 6.62 10.40 5.22
CA ASP A 420 8.00 9.87 5.16
C ASP A 420 8.33 9.37 3.74
N TYR A 421 7.41 8.65 3.09
CA TYR A 421 7.62 8.20 1.71
C TYR A 421 7.68 9.36 0.72
N GLU A 422 7.05 10.50 1.00
CA GLU A 422 7.09 11.67 0.11
C GLU A 422 8.48 12.31 0.05
N ILE A 423 9.27 12.17 1.11
CA ILE A 423 10.67 12.63 1.16
C ILE A 423 11.48 11.93 0.07
N ASP A 424 11.27 10.62 -0.10
CA ASP A 424 11.96 9.81 -1.12
C ASP A 424 11.26 9.86 -2.48
N PHE A 425 9.93 10.00 -2.48
CA PHE A 425 9.09 9.92 -3.69
C PHE A 425 8.08 11.08 -3.72
N PRO A 426 8.39 12.21 -4.39
CA PRO A 426 7.52 13.39 -4.40
C PRO A 426 6.08 13.14 -4.88
N GLN A 427 5.86 12.09 -5.68
CA GLN A 427 4.54 11.70 -6.18
C GLN A 427 3.84 10.61 -5.35
N ALA A 428 4.36 10.24 -4.17
CA ALA A 428 3.83 9.16 -3.34
C ALA A 428 2.32 9.29 -3.08
N LYS A 429 1.84 10.48 -2.71
CA LYS A 429 0.41 10.76 -2.46
C LYS A 429 -0.47 10.41 -3.67
N GLU A 430 -0.03 10.78 -4.87
CA GLU A 430 -0.75 10.52 -6.11
C GLU A 430 -0.70 9.04 -6.48
N MET A 431 0.44 8.38 -6.30
CA MET A 431 0.60 6.95 -6.56
C MET A 431 -0.27 6.11 -5.63
N VAL A 432 -0.31 6.44 -4.33
CA VAL A 432 -1.21 5.78 -3.36
C VAL A 432 -2.68 5.99 -3.73
N CYS A 433 -3.09 7.19 -4.14
CA CYS A 433 -4.46 7.42 -4.63
C CYS A 433 -4.81 6.52 -5.82
N LYS A 434 -3.87 6.33 -6.77
CA LYS A 434 -4.07 5.46 -7.93
C LYS A 434 -4.17 3.98 -7.52
N PHE A 435 -3.25 3.50 -6.67
CA PHE A 435 -3.31 2.14 -6.14
C PHE A 435 -4.60 1.86 -5.37
N LEU A 436 -5.03 2.76 -4.48
CA LEU A 436 -6.30 2.61 -3.75
C LEU A 436 -7.49 2.55 -4.71
N LEU A 437 -7.54 3.44 -5.71
CA LEU A 437 -8.60 3.43 -6.72
C LEU A 437 -8.65 2.11 -7.48
N ARG A 438 -7.47 1.58 -7.85
CA ARG A 438 -7.33 0.32 -8.57
C ARG A 438 -7.76 -0.88 -7.71
N CYS A 439 -7.23 -1.00 -6.49
CA CYS A 439 -7.59 -2.09 -5.57
C CYS A 439 -9.07 -2.09 -5.17
N ILE A 440 -9.71 -0.92 -5.09
CA ILE A 440 -11.16 -0.85 -4.83
C ILE A 440 -11.97 -1.27 -6.06
N TYR A 441 -11.47 -0.99 -7.27
CA TYR A 441 -12.14 -1.41 -8.49
C TYR A 441 -12.04 -2.93 -8.69
N ASP A 442 -10.88 -3.50 -8.39
CA ASP A 442 -10.61 -4.94 -8.53
C ASP A 442 -11.16 -5.77 -7.35
N ASP A 443 -11.97 -5.19 -6.46
CA ASP A 443 -12.52 -5.83 -5.25
C ASP A 443 -11.46 -6.42 -4.28
N VAL A 444 -10.20 -6.04 -4.45
CA VAL A 444 -9.07 -6.34 -3.55
C VAL A 444 -9.25 -5.60 -2.22
N LEU A 445 -9.71 -4.35 -2.27
CA LEU A 445 -10.10 -3.55 -1.11
C LEU A 445 -11.60 -3.21 -1.15
N TYR A 446 -12.25 -3.25 0.00
CA TYR A 446 -13.66 -2.87 0.11
C TYR A 446 -13.83 -1.34 0.04
N PRO A 447 -14.90 -0.80 -0.57
CA PRO A 447 -15.08 0.65 -0.72
C PRO A 447 -15.12 1.44 0.61
N ALA A 448 -15.64 0.83 1.69
CA ALA A 448 -15.69 1.47 3.01
C ALA A 448 -14.30 1.65 3.64
N PHE A 449 -13.25 1.04 3.10
CA PHE A 449 -11.87 1.19 3.56
C PHE A 449 -11.48 2.67 3.65
N LEU A 450 -11.79 3.47 2.62
CA LEU A 450 -11.47 4.90 2.61
C LEU A 450 -12.15 5.64 3.77
N SER A 451 -13.39 5.27 4.09
CA SER A 451 -14.10 5.88 5.22
C SER A 451 -13.53 5.45 6.57
N ASP A 452 -13.03 4.22 6.68
CA ASP A 452 -12.39 3.72 7.89
C ASP A 452 -11.05 4.43 8.15
N ILE A 453 -10.22 4.61 7.12
CA ILE A 453 -8.97 5.38 7.20
C ILE A 453 -9.25 6.85 7.58
N TYR A 454 -10.26 7.46 6.95
CA TYR A 454 -10.65 8.85 7.21
C TYR A 454 -11.08 9.06 8.66
N LYS A 455 -12.03 8.25 9.16
CA LYS A 455 -12.57 8.35 10.53
C LYS A 455 -11.48 8.18 11.59
N LEU A 456 -10.54 7.26 11.37
CA LEU A 456 -9.46 6.98 12.31
C LEU A 456 -8.29 7.97 12.18
N HIS A 457 -8.37 8.93 11.26
CA HIS A 457 -7.32 9.91 11.02
C HIS A 457 -5.95 9.24 10.75
N ILE A 458 -5.95 8.12 10.02
CA ILE A 458 -4.72 7.40 9.64
C ILE A 458 -3.96 8.26 8.61
N GLY A 459 -2.67 8.50 8.83
CA GLY A 459 -1.84 9.40 8.01
C GLY A 459 -2.17 10.90 8.20
N GLY A 460 -2.89 11.26 9.26
CA GLY A 460 -3.21 12.67 9.56
C GLY A 460 -3.99 13.37 8.44
N MET A 461 -3.70 14.66 8.23
CA MET A 461 -4.35 15.45 7.17
C MET A 461 -4.02 14.90 5.77
N THR A 462 -2.79 14.45 5.54
CA THR A 462 -2.36 13.89 4.26
C THR A 462 -3.14 12.61 3.92
N GLY A 463 -3.26 11.68 4.86
CA GLY A 463 -4.01 10.45 4.68
C GLY A 463 -5.50 10.72 4.41
N MET A 464 -6.12 11.64 5.15
CA MET A 464 -7.51 12.07 4.90
C MET A 464 -7.69 12.68 3.51
N MET A 465 -6.72 13.49 3.05
CA MET A 465 -6.71 14.07 1.71
C MET A 465 -6.68 12.96 0.64
N ILE A 466 -5.83 11.94 0.81
CA ILE A 466 -5.74 10.79 -0.10
C ILE A 466 -7.07 10.05 -0.17
N CYS A 467 -7.71 9.79 0.97
CA CYS A 467 -9.02 9.15 1.01
C CYS A 467 -10.08 9.96 0.28
N ASN A 468 -10.17 11.27 0.56
CA ASN A 468 -11.12 12.17 -0.09
C ASN A 468 -10.89 12.24 -1.61
N LYS A 469 -9.65 12.38 -2.06
CA LYS A 469 -9.29 12.44 -3.49
C LYS A 469 -9.65 11.13 -4.20
N THR A 470 -9.33 9.99 -3.58
CA THR A 470 -9.69 8.66 -4.10
C THR A 470 -11.21 8.50 -4.18
N GLN A 471 -11.93 8.90 -3.14
CA GLN A 471 -13.39 8.82 -3.11
C GLN A 471 -14.02 9.72 -4.18
N GLN A 472 -13.51 10.94 -4.39
CA GLN A 472 -13.96 11.81 -5.48
C GLN A 472 -13.74 11.16 -6.86
N ARG A 473 -12.60 10.49 -7.09
CA ARG A 473 -12.35 9.75 -8.34
C ARG A 473 -13.34 8.60 -8.56
N ILE A 474 -13.68 7.87 -7.50
CA ILE A 474 -14.71 6.81 -7.54
C ILE A 474 -16.08 7.37 -7.95
N HIS A 475 -16.45 8.57 -7.48
CA HIS A 475 -17.75 9.19 -7.78
C HIS A 475 -17.78 9.87 -9.17
N ASN A 476 -16.67 10.45 -9.62
CA ASN A 476 -16.57 11.24 -10.85
C ASN A 476 -16.31 10.41 -12.12
N LYS A 477 -16.83 9.17 -12.20
CA LYS A 477 -16.59 8.23 -13.32
C LYS A 477 -16.82 8.84 -14.72
N LYS A 478 -17.81 9.74 -14.87
CA LYS A 478 -18.18 10.35 -16.16
C LYS A 478 -17.34 11.57 -16.57
N LYS A 479 -16.66 12.25 -15.63
CA LYS A 479 -16.00 13.55 -15.88
C LYS A 479 -14.50 13.40 -16.18
N LEU A 480 -13.89 12.32 -15.74
CA LEU A 480 -12.45 12.04 -15.86
C LEU A 480 -12.09 11.05 -16.99
N ASN A 481 -13.04 10.62 -17.83
CA ASN A 481 -12.79 9.62 -18.87
C ASN A 481 -12.17 8.30 -18.32
N LEU A 482 -12.49 7.93 -17.06
CA LEU A 482 -12.13 6.66 -16.40
C LEU A 482 -12.84 5.44 -17.04
N ASN A 483 -13.17 5.51 -18.34
CA ASN A 483 -13.88 4.46 -19.08
C ASN A 483 -13.09 3.15 -19.16
N ASN A 484 -11.82 3.14 -18.76
CA ASN A 484 -11.07 1.91 -18.58
C ASN A 484 -9.98 2.09 -17.50
N ILE A 485 -10.31 1.73 -16.25
CA ILE A 485 -9.39 1.73 -15.09
C ILE A 485 -8.09 0.94 -15.36
N ASN A 486 -8.08 0.07 -16.37
CA ASN A 486 -6.91 -0.68 -16.82
C ASN A 486 -5.78 0.22 -17.33
N TYR A 487 -6.09 1.48 -17.69
CA TYR A 487 -5.12 2.49 -18.12
C TYR A 487 -4.70 3.47 -17.00
N ILE A 488 -5.02 3.21 -15.73
CA ILE A 488 -4.69 4.14 -14.62
C ILE A 488 -3.18 4.48 -14.52
N TRP A 489 -2.34 3.54 -14.96
CA TRP A 489 -0.89 3.70 -15.06
C TRP A 489 -0.43 4.07 -16.46
N ASP A 490 -1.26 3.89 -17.49
CA ASP A 490 -0.85 4.09 -18.88
C ASP A 490 -0.82 5.58 -19.28
N GLU A 491 -1.18 6.48 -18.35
CA GLU A 491 -1.14 7.95 -18.52
C GLU A 491 0.08 8.58 -17.83
N ASP A 492 1.20 8.62 -18.57
CA ASP A 492 2.21 9.70 -18.51
C ASP A 492 2.07 10.69 -19.69
N ASP A 493 0.89 10.70 -20.33
CA ASP A 493 0.44 11.88 -21.04
C ASP A 493 -0.39 12.71 -20.07
N THR A 494 0.15 13.82 -19.55
CA THR A 494 -0.70 14.87 -18.97
C THR A 494 -1.84 15.19 -19.95
N TYR A 495 -2.99 15.67 -19.46
CA TYR A 495 -4.09 16.12 -20.34
C TYR A 495 -3.58 17.03 -21.48
N GLU A 496 -2.58 17.87 -21.18
CA GLU A 496 -1.86 18.66 -22.16
C GLU A 496 -1.11 17.80 -23.18
N LYS A 497 -0.27 16.83 -22.79
CA LYS A 497 0.38 15.91 -23.74
C LYS A 497 -0.63 15.14 -24.61
N MET A 498 -1.77 14.70 -24.07
CA MET A 498 -2.83 14.07 -24.89
C MET A 498 -3.40 15.04 -25.94
N LYS A 499 -3.63 16.30 -25.56
CA LYS A 499 -4.11 17.36 -26.47
C LYS A 499 -3.06 17.67 -27.53
N LEU A 500 -1.78 17.69 -27.17
CA LEU A 500 -0.66 17.88 -28.10
C LEU A 500 -0.52 16.69 -29.05
N LYS A 501 -0.60 15.44 -28.58
CA LYS A 501 -0.61 14.24 -29.43
C LYS A 501 -1.78 14.24 -30.42
N ARG A 502 -2.97 14.71 -30.00
CA ARG A 502 -4.11 14.94 -30.92
C ARG A 502 -3.80 16.04 -31.94
N LYS A 503 -3.20 17.15 -31.53
CA LYS A 503 -2.76 18.21 -32.44
C LYS A 503 -1.77 17.67 -33.47
N ILE A 504 -0.73 16.95 -33.03
CA ILE A 504 0.27 16.28 -33.90
C ILE A 504 -0.43 15.36 -34.92
N ASN A 505 -1.33 14.48 -34.47
CA ASN A 505 -2.04 13.58 -35.38
C ASN A 505 -2.88 14.34 -36.40
N ASN A 506 -3.62 15.37 -35.98
CA ASN A 506 -4.44 16.17 -36.89
C ASN A 506 -3.57 16.89 -37.93
N THR A 507 -2.44 17.48 -37.52
CA THR A 507 -1.51 18.14 -38.45
C THR A 507 -0.86 17.14 -39.41
N LEU A 508 -0.54 15.92 -38.95
CA LEU A 508 -0.04 14.85 -39.83
C LEU A 508 -1.12 14.43 -40.85
N LEU A 509 -2.38 14.30 -40.42
CA LEU A 509 -3.50 14.02 -41.31
C LEU A 509 -3.67 15.14 -42.35
N GLU A 510 -3.62 16.40 -41.92
CA GLU A 510 -3.69 17.56 -42.83
C GLU A 510 -2.60 17.49 -43.90
N TYR A 511 -1.37 17.14 -43.51
CA TYR A 511 -0.26 16.95 -44.45
C TYR A 511 -0.49 15.77 -45.41
N PHE A 512 -0.89 14.59 -44.92
CA PHE A 512 -1.11 13.42 -45.78
C PHE A 512 -2.31 13.55 -46.72
N TYR A 513 -3.30 14.37 -46.37
CA TYR A 513 -4.38 14.77 -47.28
C TYR A 513 -4.01 15.96 -48.19
N SER A 514 -2.74 16.40 -48.16
CA SER A 514 -2.21 17.51 -48.98
C SER A 514 -2.92 18.84 -48.74
N TYR A 515 -3.46 19.07 -47.53
CA TYR A 515 -4.00 20.37 -47.13
C TYR A 515 -2.91 21.36 -46.75
N ILE A 516 -1.75 20.86 -46.31
CA ILE A 516 -0.58 21.64 -45.91
C ILE A 516 0.69 21.01 -46.50
N ASP A 517 1.77 21.80 -46.66
CA ASP A 517 3.07 21.34 -47.12
C ASP A 517 4.05 21.00 -45.97
N GLU A 518 5.26 20.52 -46.27
CA GLU A 518 6.25 20.14 -45.26
C GLU A 518 6.66 21.33 -44.37
N GLN A 519 6.67 22.54 -44.94
CA GLN A 519 7.08 23.76 -44.27
C GLN A 519 5.99 24.27 -43.31
N GLU A 520 4.71 24.15 -43.69
CA GLU A 520 3.55 24.48 -42.87
C GLU A 520 3.35 23.45 -41.75
N PHE A 521 3.54 22.15 -42.04
CA PHE A 521 3.59 21.11 -40.99
C PHE A 521 4.62 21.45 -39.92
N TYR A 522 5.86 21.78 -40.33
CA TYR A 522 6.93 22.19 -39.42
C TYR A 522 6.52 23.38 -38.56
N LEU A 523 5.95 24.44 -39.14
CA LEU A 523 5.54 25.64 -38.37
C LEU A 523 4.46 25.33 -37.31
N HIS A 524 3.52 24.44 -37.61
CA HIS A 524 2.45 24.07 -36.68
C HIS A 524 2.93 23.32 -35.44
N ILE A 525 3.96 22.49 -35.59
CA ILE A 525 4.54 21.72 -34.48
C ILE A 525 5.71 22.45 -33.80
N ASP A 526 6.47 23.29 -34.51
CA ASP A 526 7.54 24.11 -33.93
C ASP A 526 7.02 25.09 -32.86
N GLU A 527 5.75 25.48 -32.95
CA GLU A 527 5.07 26.31 -31.95
C GLU A 527 5.15 25.73 -30.52
N PHE A 528 5.14 24.40 -30.36
CA PHE A 528 5.04 23.76 -29.04
C PHE A 528 6.00 22.60 -28.81
N LEU A 529 6.41 21.85 -29.84
CA LEU A 529 7.21 20.64 -29.67
C LEU A 529 8.60 20.87 -29.07
N PRO A 530 9.28 22.04 -29.22
CA PRO A 530 10.52 22.32 -28.51
C PRO A 530 10.40 22.27 -26.98
N LEU A 531 9.20 22.44 -26.40
CA LEU A 531 8.96 22.29 -24.97
C LEU A 531 8.67 20.84 -24.56
N TYR A 532 8.49 19.93 -25.51
CA TYR A 532 8.09 18.53 -25.32
C TYR A 532 8.94 17.60 -26.19
N HIS A 533 10.26 17.61 -25.97
CA HIS A 533 11.22 16.85 -26.78
C HIS A 533 10.96 15.33 -26.80
N ASP A 534 10.30 14.80 -25.77
CA ASP A 534 9.87 13.40 -25.71
C ASP A 534 8.83 13.04 -26.77
N LEU A 535 8.05 14.01 -27.26
CA LEU A 535 7.07 13.82 -28.32
C LEU A 535 7.67 13.76 -29.73
N CYS A 536 8.96 14.06 -29.92
CA CYS A 536 9.60 13.97 -31.23
C CYS A 536 9.60 12.53 -31.77
N ASN A 537 9.82 11.54 -30.90
CA ASN A 537 9.75 10.12 -31.28
C ASN A 537 8.32 9.73 -31.68
N TYR A 538 7.32 10.26 -30.98
CA TYR A 538 5.91 10.07 -31.30
C TYR A 538 5.55 10.64 -32.68
N VAL A 539 6.07 11.82 -33.03
CA VAL A 539 5.90 12.39 -34.38
C VAL A 539 6.45 11.43 -35.44
N VAL A 540 7.67 10.91 -35.24
CA VAL A 540 8.29 9.95 -36.16
C VAL A 540 7.45 8.67 -36.28
N LYS A 541 7.06 8.07 -35.15
CA LYS A 541 6.18 6.89 -35.13
C LYS A 541 4.90 7.13 -35.92
N LYS A 542 4.18 8.20 -35.60
CA LYS A 542 2.88 8.49 -36.20
C LYS A 542 2.98 8.87 -37.67
N MET A 543 4.05 9.56 -38.08
CA MET A 543 4.32 9.87 -39.48
C MET A 543 4.42 8.61 -40.35
N PHE A 544 5.06 7.55 -39.85
CA PHE A 544 5.18 6.30 -40.61
C PHE A 544 3.95 5.41 -40.50
N VAL A 545 3.31 5.34 -39.33
CA VAL A 545 2.10 4.52 -39.13
C VAL A 545 0.90 5.09 -39.89
N LEU A 546 0.61 6.39 -39.73
CA LEU A 546 -0.58 7.01 -40.31
C LEU A 546 -0.53 7.04 -41.84
N ASN A 547 0.64 7.27 -42.43
CA ASN A 547 0.75 7.30 -43.88
C ASN A 547 0.36 5.96 -44.52
N VAL A 548 0.88 4.85 -43.97
CA VAL A 548 0.60 3.49 -44.47
C VAL A 548 -0.89 3.14 -44.35
N ASP A 549 -1.54 3.62 -43.30
CA ASP A 549 -2.98 3.43 -43.05
C ASP A 549 -3.85 4.17 -44.08
N ILE A 550 -3.52 5.44 -44.38
CA ILE A 550 -4.38 6.33 -45.16
C ILE A 550 -4.28 6.08 -46.67
N ASN A 551 -3.09 6.27 -47.24
CA ASN A 551 -2.89 6.28 -48.69
C ASN A 551 -1.67 5.44 -49.13
N ASN A 552 -0.79 5.07 -48.18
CA ASN A 552 0.43 4.29 -48.41
C ASN A 552 1.39 4.93 -49.43
N ASP A 553 1.32 6.25 -49.61
CA ASP A 553 2.28 6.99 -50.42
C ASP A 553 3.49 7.36 -49.56
N LEU A 554 4.42 6.41 -49.44
CA LEU A 554 5.65 6.58 -48.65
C LEU A 554 6.48 7.81 -49.07
N SER A 555 6.29 8.33 -50.30
CA SER A 555 7.00 9.53 -50.74
C SER A 555 6.69 10.75 -49.87
N LEU A 556 5.47 10.84 -49.31
CA LEU A 556 5.09 11.93 -48.40
C LEU A 556 5.81 11.83 -47.06
N SER A 557 5.89 10.64 -46.45
CA SER A 557 6.67 10.45 -45.22
C SER A 557 8.16 10.68 -45.44
N PHE A 558 8.69 10.29 -46.61
CA PHE A 558 10.10 10.49 -46.96
C PHE A 558 10.44 11.96 -47.15
N LYS A 559 9.59 12.73 -47.83
CA LYS A 559 9.75 14.19 -47.94
C LYS A 559 9.67 14.86 -46.56
N LEU A 560 8.73 14.43 -45.73
CA LEU A 560 8.52 15.04 -44.42
C LEU A 560 9.70 14.77 -43.48
N VAL A 561 10.16 13.52 -43.38
CA VAL A 561 11.32 13.19 -42.54
C VAL A 561 12.58 13.90 -43.02
N ASP A 562 12.81 13.99 -44.34
CA ASP A 562 13.94 14.74 -44.91
C ASP A 562 13.86 16.22 -44.56
N HIS A 563 12.67 16.82 -44.65
CA HIS A 563 12.47 18.22 -44.30
C HIS A 563 12.78 18.49 -42.82
N LEU A 564 12.21 17.68 -41.92
CA LEU A 564 12.41 17.84 -40.47
C LEU A 564 13.88 17.59 -40.06
N MET A 565 14.56 16.63 -40.69
CA MET A 565 16.00 16.39 -40.51
C MET A 565 16.82 17.58 -41.01
N SER A 566 16.51 18.12 -42.20
CA SER A 566 17.25 19.26 -42.78
C SER A 566 17.15 20.54 -41.95
N LYS A 567 16.05 20.70 -41.19
CA LYS A 567 15.81 21.80 -40.26
C LYS A 567 16.43 21.58 -38.87
N ASN A 568 17.04 20.42 -38.63
CA ASN A 568 17.47 19.95 -37.31
C ASN A 568 16.33 19.93 -36.27
N PHE A 569 15.08 19.72 -36.70
CA PHE A 569 13.93 19.67 -35.81
C PHE A 569 13.80 18.31 -35.12
N ILE A 570 14.16 17.25 -35.83
CA ILE A 570 14.35 15.90 -35.28
C ILE A 570 15.80 15.48 -35.50
N SER A 571 16.33 14.67 -34.58
CA SER A 571 17.68 14.10 -34.67
C SER A 571 17.66 12.63 -35.08
N GLU A 572 18.81 12.08 -35.46
CA GLU A 572 18.98 10.63 -35.70
C GLU A 572 18.47 9.80 -34.51
N LYS A 573 18.74 10.24 -33.27
CA LYS A 573 18.22 9.58 -32.06
C LYS A 573 16.70 9.59 -31.99
N ASN A 574 16.05 10.66 -32.46
CA ASN A 574 14.59 10.72 -32.48
C ASN A 574 14.01 9.79 -33.55
N VAL A 575 14.69 9.67 -34.70
CA VAL A 575 14.29 8.74 -35.75
C VAL A 575 14.42 7.29 -35.28
N GLU A 576 15.55 6.95 -34.66
CA GLU A 576 15.76 5.62 -34.06
C GLU A 576 14.74 5.32 -32.95
N GLY A 577 14.48 6.29 -32.06
CA GLY A 577 13.47 6.16 -31.02
C GLY A 577 12.07 5.91 -31.59
N GLY A 578 11.67 6.66 -32.63
CA GLY A 578 10.41 6.45 -33.33
C GLY A 578 10.30 5.09 -34.01
N VAL A 579 11.40 4.61 -34.63
CA VAL A 579 11.48 3.26 -35.20
C VAL A 579 11.29 2.18 -34.12
N MET A 580 11.97 2.32 -32.97
CA MET A 580 11.80 1.40 -31.84
C MET A 580 10.38 1.44 -31.27
N GLU A 581 9.75 2.62 -31.23
CA GLU A 581 8.34 2.73 -30.82
C GLU A 581 7.37 2.05 -31.79
N VAL A 582 7.68 2.04 -33.10
CA VAL A 582 6.90 1.27 -34.08
C VAL A 582 7.09 -0.23 -33.81
N MET A 583 8.33 -0.70 -33.63
CA MET A 583 8.65 -2.09 -33.33
C MET A 583 7.91 -2.62 -32.10
N ASN A 584 7.97 -1.88 -30.99
CA ASN A 584 7.29 -2.25 -29.74
C ASN A 584 5.77 -2.38 -29.89
N SER A 585 5.16 -1.70 -30.88
CA SER A 585 3.72 -1.78 -31.17
C SER A 585 3.39 -2.52 -32.46
N LEU A 586 4.34 -3.22 -33.07
CA LEU A 586 4.18 -3.81 -34.41
C LEU A 586 3.02 -4.83 -34.44
N LYS A 587 2.89 -5.66 -33.39
CA LYS A 587 1.80 -6.63 -33.25
C LYS A 587 0.42 -5.97 -33.30
N ASP A 588 0.25 -4.87 -32.56
CA ASP A 588 -1.02 -4.15 -32.49
C ASP A 588 -1.31 -3.44 -33.81
N ILE A 589 -0.31 -2.79 -34.41
CA ILE A 589 -0.45 -2.14 -35.72
C ILE A 589 -0.88 -3.13 -36.79
N MET A 590 -0.38 -4.37 -36.76
CA MET A 590 -0.75 -5.41 -37.72
C MET A 590 -2.22 -5.84 -37.62
N LEU A 591 -2.86 -5.67 -36.47
CA LEU A 591 -4.29 -5.95 -36.32
C LEU A 591 -5.13 -5.00 -37.18
N ASP A 592 -4.70 -3.74 -37.28
CA ASP A 592 -5.37 -2.71 -38.07
C ASP A 592 -4.86 -2.67 -39.52
N ILE A 593 -3.56 -2.89 -39.73
CA ILE A 593 -2.86 -2.77 -41.01
C ILE A 593 -2.03 -4.04 -41.27
N PRO A 594 -2.64 -5.11 -41.81
CA PRO A 594 -1.95 -6.39 -42.02
C PRO A 594 -0.69 -6.31 -42.92
N LYS A 595 -0.67 -5.37 -43.86
CA LYS A 595 0.46 -5.12 -44.79
C LYS A 595 1.61 -4.30 -44.20
N TYR A 596 1.44 -3.78 -42.98
CA TYR A 596 2.40 -2.83 -42.40
C TYR A 596 3.85 -3.35 -42.34
N PRO A 597 4.14 -4.64 -42.05
CA PRO A 597 5.52 -5.13 -42.00
C PRO A 597 6.29 -4.97 -43.32
N GLU A 598 5.62 -5.18 -44.47
CA GLU A 598 6.24 -5.03 -45.80
C GLU A 598 6.56 -3.57 -46.11
N GLU A 599 5.65 -2.65 -45.75
CA GLU A 599 5.84 -1.22 -45.95
C GLU A 599 6.88 -0.66 -44.98
N PHE A 600 6.91 -1.17 -43.75
CA PHE A 600 7.87 -0.75 -42.75
C PHE A 600 9.31 -1.14 -43.13
N LEU A 601 9.52 -2.29 -43.80
CA LEU A 601 10.82 -2.62 -44.39
C LEU A 601 11.27 -1.60 -45.45
N LYS A 602 10.36 -1.09 -46.29
CA LYS A 602 10.70 -0.04 -47.27
C LYS A 602 11.09 1.26 -46.57
N ILE A 603 10.39 1.59 -45.49
CA ILE A 603 10.73 2.75 -44.64
C ILE A 603 12.12 2.59 -44.02
N LEU A 604 12.41 1.43 -43.44
CA LEU A 604 13.72 1.13 -42.84
C LEU A 604 14.86 1.22 -43.86
N ASN A 605 14.67 0.67 -45.06
CA ASN A 605 15.66 0.79 -46.15
C ASN A 605 15.95 2.25 -46.50
N TYR A 606 14.90 3.06 -46.65
CA TYR A 606 15.05 4.49 -46.94
C TYR A 606 15.82 5.23 -45.84
N LEU A 607 15.45 5.00 -44.57
CA LEU A 607 16.10 5.63 -43.42
C LEU A 607 17.57 5.21 -43.29
N HIS A 608 17.88 3.96 -43.61
CA HIS A 608 19.25 3.43 -43.61
C HIS A 608 20.09 4.02 -44.74
N GLU A 609 19.56 4.08 -45.96
CA GLU A 609 20.23 4.70 -47.11
C GLU A 609 20.56 6.18 -46.86
N ARG A 610 19.65 6.90 -46.18
CA ARG A 610 19.84 8.29 -45.75
C ARG A 610 20.74 8.46 -44.53
N LYS A 611 21.14 7.36 -43.88
CA LYS A 611 21.90 7.32 -42.61
C LYS A 611 21.19 7.99 -41.44
N TYR A 612 19.86 7.97 -41.41
CA TYR A 612 19.08 8.49 -40.29
C TYR A 612 18.93 7.48 -39.14
N ILE A 613 19.24 6.20 -39.39
CA ILE A 613 19.29 5.13 -38.39
C ILE A 613 20.61 4.37 -38.49
N SER A 614 21.07 3.81 -37.37
CA SER A 614 22.26 2.96 -37.34
C SER A 614 22.03 1.58 -37.94
N GLN A 615 23.13 0.92 -38.31
CA GLN A 615 23.11 -0.48 -38.78
C GLN A 615 22.47 -1.42 -37.74
N ALA A 616 22.74 -1.19 -36.45
CA ALA A 616 22.19 -2.01 -35.36
C ALA A 616 20.66 -1.90 -35.29
N THR A 617 20.12 -0.68 -35.39
CA THR A 617 18.67 -0.43 -35.41
C THR A 617 18.02 -1.08 -36.63
N PHE A 618 18.65 -0.95 -37.81
CA PHE A 618 18.16 -1.57 -39.04
C PHE A 618 18.14 -3.09 -38.97
N ASP A 619 19.23 -3.73 -38.52
CA ASP A 619 19.34 -5.18 -38.41
C ASP A 619 18.35 -5.74 -37.37
N GLY A 620 18.23 -5.07 -36.22
CA GLY A 620 17.30 -5.42 -35.16
C GLY A 620 15.84 -5.40 -35.63
N ALA A 621 15.42 -4.28 -36.21
CA ALA A 621 14.06 -4.12 -36.73
C ALA A 621 13.75 -5.11 -37.87
N SER A 622 14.68 -5.29 -38.81
CA SER A 622 14.51 -6.21 -39.94
C SER A 622 14.38 -7.67 -39.50
N LYS A 623 15.18 -8.09 -38.50
CA LYS A 623 15.13 -9.45 -37.95
C LYS A 623 13.79 -9.73 -37.27
N GLU A 624 13.28 -8.78 -36.51
CA GLU A 624 12.01 -8.93 -35.80
C GLU A 624 10.83 -8.93 -36.78
N ILE A 625 10.83 -8.10 -37.82
CA ILE A 625 9.85 -8.17 -38.93
C ILE A 625 9.87 -9.55 -39.61
N ALA A 626 11.06 -10.12 -39.87
CA ALA A 626 11.18 -11.45 -40.46
C ALA A 626 10.62 -12.57 -39.54
N ALA A 627 10.75 -12.42 -38.22
CA ALA A 627 10.16 -13.35 -37.26
C ALA A 627 8.62 -13.35 -37.33
N PHE A 628 7.99 -12.20 -37.60
CA PHE A 628 6.54 -12.12 -37.81
C PHE A 628 6.08 -12.80 -39.10
N GLY A 629 6.85 -12.70 -40.19
CA GLY A 629 6.54 -13.37 -41.47
C GLY A 629 6.56 -14.91 -41.39
N MET A 630 7.38 -15.48 -40.52
CA MET A 630 7.48 -16.93 -40.29
C MET A 630 6.31 -17.52 -39.48
N GLY A 631 5.51 -16.67 -38.81
CA GLY A 631 4.34 -17.09 -38.02
C GLY A 631 3.05 -17.27 -38.82
N PHE A 632 3.02 -16.87 -40.10
CA PHE A 632 1.79 -16.81 -40.93
C PHE A 632 1.85 -17.65 -42.22
N LEU A 633 2.76 -18.62 -42.32
CA LEU A 633 2.68 -19.64 -43.37
C LEU A 633 1.71 -20.77 -42.94
N PRO A 634 0.61 -21.05 -43.67
CA PRO A 634 -0.18 -22.25 -43.42
C PRO A 634 0.72 -23.50 -43.58
N PRO A 635 0.53 -24.56 -42.77
CA PRO A 635 1.47 -25.67 -42.66
C PRO A 635 1.35 -26.62 -43.86
N LYS A 636 1.67 -26.17 -45.06
CA LYS A 636 1.87 -26.99 -46.25
C LYS A 636 2.79 -26.25 -47.23
N LEU A 637 4.09 -26.22 -46.95
CA LEU A 637 5.20 -26.13 -47.92
C LEU A 637 6.51 -25.94 -47.13
N ASN A 638 6.86 -26.94 -46.32
CA ASN A 638 8.21 -27.03 -45.76
C ASN A 638 8.78 -28.41 -46.13
N THR A 639 9.14 -28.54 -47.39
CA THR A 639 10.09 -29.54 -47.86
C THR A 639 10.81 -28.96 -49.07
N PHE A 640 12.14 -29.05 -49.01
CA PHE A 640 13.17 -28.68 -49.98
C PHE A 640 13.89 -27.34 -49.77
N LEU A 641 15.13 -27.50 -49.26
CA LEU A 641 16.39 -26.90 -49.73
C LEU A 641 16.79 -25.55 -49.09
N ILE A 642 18.01 -25.33 -48.56
CA ILE A 642 19.32 -26.02 -48.70
C ILE A 642 20.23 -25.75 -47.47
N GLN A 643 20.94 -26.80 -47.06
CA GLN A 643 22.12 -26.77 -46.19
C GLN A 643 23.34 -26.20 -46.93
N SER A 644 24.10 -25.35 -46.24
CA SER A 644 25.43 -24.91 -46.63
C SER A 644 26.46 -26.05 -46.55
N THR A 645 27.25 -26.26 -47.60
CA THR A 645 28.67 -26.68 -47.54
C THR A 645 29.34 -26.48 -48.92
N PRO A 646 30.69 -26.33 -48.97
CA PRO A 646 31.34 -25.45 -49.95
C PRO A 646 31.85 -26.15 -51.22
N VAL A 647 32.13 -25.29 -52.19
CA VAL A 647 32.62 -25.50 -53.54
C VAL A 647 33.91 -26.34 -53.60
N VAL A 648 33.88 -27.42 -54.39
CA VAL A 648 35.06 -28.02 -55.03
C VAL A 648 34.83 -28.01 -56.54
N ILE A 649 35.76 -27.39 -57.25
CA ILE A 649 35.82 -27.25 -58.71
C ILE A 649 36.11 -28.62 -59.35
N ILE A 650 35.42 -29.00 -60.43
CA ILE A 650 35.96 -29.75 -61.60
C ILE A 650 34.94 -29.70 -62.78
N TYR A 651 35.43 -29.20 -63.92
CA TYR A 651 35.12 -29.44 -65.35
C TYR A 651 33.71 -29.82 -65.86
N LEU A 652 33.22 -28.98 -66.79
CA LEU A 652 32.27 -29.22 -67.91
C LEU A 652 32.57 -30.51 -68.70
N PRO A 653 31.58 -31.21 -69.34
CA PRO A 653 30.92 -30.66 -70.54
C PRO A 653 29.47 -31.09 -70.89
N GLN A 654 28.80 -30.19 -71.64
CA GLN A 654 27.93 -30.36 -72.83
C GLN A 654 26.73 -31.34 -72.90
N LEU A 655 25.69 -30.84 -73.61
CA LEU A 655 24.58 -31.52 -74.33
C LEU A 655 23.39 -31.95 -73.43
N THR A 656 22.09 -31.80 -73.76
CA THR A 656 21.40 -31.56 -75.03
C THR A 656 19.92 -31.18 -74.76
N LEU A 657 19.37 -30.39 -75.67
CA LEU A 657 17.98 -30.27 -76.12
C LEU A 657 16.94 -31.33 -75.69
N CYS A 658 15.74 -30.88 -75.28
CA CYS A 658 14.44 -31.05 -75.99
C CYS A 658 13.28 -30.76 -75.01
N LYS A 659 12.48 -29.71 -75.26
CA LYS A 659 11.17 -29.71 -75.98
C LYS A 659 9.99 -30.35 -75.21
N LYS A 660 9.02 -29.46 -74.93
CA LYS A 660 7.54 -29.57 -75.07
C LYS A 660 6.83 -30.80 -74.51
N GLU A 661 5.84 -30.55 -73.65
CA GLU A 661 4.38 -30.69 -73.89
C GLU A 661 3.65 -30.27 -72.60
N LYS A 662 2.83 -29.22 -72.60
CA LYS A 662 1.35 -29.27 -72.68
C LYS A 662 0.77 -30.57 -72.11
N ASP A 663 0.11 -30.47 -70.96
CA ASP A 663 -1.34 -30.69 -70.94
C ASP A 663 -2.00 -30.21 -69.63
N THR A 664 -3.14 -29.60 -69.85
CA THR A 664 -4.22 -29.27 -68.92
C THR A 664 -4.71 -30.49 -68.16
N PHE A 665 -4.99 -30.38 -66.86
CA PHE A 665 -6.16 -31.05 -66.27
C PHE A 665 -6.72 -30.31 -65.05
N THR A 666 -8.04 -30.26 -65.08
CA THR A 666 -9.03 -29.64 -64.22
C THR A 666 -9.27 -30.37 -62.90
N HIS A 667 -9.73 -29.60 -61.90
CA HIS A 667 -10.62 -29.97 -60.78
C HIS A 667 -10.23 -31.12 -59.83
N LYS A 668 -9.86 -30.75 -58.60
CA LYS A 668 -10.79 -30.79 -57.46
C LYS A 668 -10.35 -29.85 -56.35
#